data_AF-A0A8S2LR47-F1
#
_entry.id   AF-A0A8S2LR47-F1
#
_cell.length_a   1.000
_cell.length_b   1.000
_cell.length_c   1.000
_cell.angle_alpha   90.00
_cell.angle_beta   90.00
_cell.angle_gamma   90.00
#
_symmetry.space_group_name_H-M   'P 1'
#
loop_
_entity.id
_entity.type
_entity.pdbx_description
1 polymer ?
#
loop_
_entity_poly.entity_id
_entity_poly.type
_entity_poly.pdbx_seq_one_letter_code
_entity_poly.pdbx_strand_id
1 'polypeptide(L)'
;MKNTNPYIVNFDDKLHSSPYSISLYRYWRQLHRQQRLFIIAIVLLCLFIYIGYRSHGAEKMKKLPEDYHRQEVVKEKQAWQRKKIEQIESNKVKVQKRIFSNPINERQIAVRDAMRHAWKAYRTYAWGYDELQPISKAPSIWFGIGLTIVDCIDTLYIMNMTEEYNDAREWIATSFDCDANSVDKFNSHFEITIRILGGLLSIYHLTGDEIFLKRAVELGDRLLINFNTPTGLPLAEINLKRKAASGYRWTSDSALSEVGTVQLEMRDLSRISGDQKYENAADKSAAVLHNQSKKDGLVPIFISPLNGRFSGGVVSFGARGDSYYEYLLKQWVQTGKQRSVFWDDWIECIGGVRKHLWRLAYPEKLYFVGELMSLSTFSPKMDHLACFLAGNMALGWSYQRNLTYLLDMAKDLTKTCYEMYAKQPTGLSPEIVYFNTDAQLSVETITVRDVTQSKSELILKPFFSKATEILFYTGNTLALFKVLKKTNSTITDEVIEYMSMILQAIRTNMDMKQHQEDSYVKLISVQDDEHSTASNGATPGVSIDNEQLTREDMKFSVKIFLRSLEPEILTHTINAVLNELKENYVESVMISLPNYGAQLTLTEFIPLWRIIEDFIDKQKILSAGVCDFMLPLLSDLCDSAKHKPYANQINLGVCCSIPEELNKYVKENNIQLLTHSDPIDVINESEFQQTIREYCHEYDSLNWKPCSVVRYSSVIANRGIIKSKGFLIYAKRELRMVQ
;
A
#
# COMPACT_ATOMS: atom_id res chain seq x y z
N MET A 1 -21.09 19.32 45.89
CA MET A 1 -21.76 19.81 47.11
C MET A 1 -22.64 21.00 46.76
N LYS A 2 -23.93 20.93 47.12
CA LYS A 2 -24.94 21.97 47.45
C LYS A 2 -25.04 23.31 46.68
N ASN A 3 -26.22 23.46 46.06
CA ASN A 3 -27.23 24.55 46.17
C ASN A 3 -26.91 25.94 45.55
N THR A 4 -27.83 26.71 44.94
CA THR A 4 -29.30 26.90 45.07
C THR A 4 -29.85 27.76 43.89
N ASN A 5 -31.10 27.47 43.47
CA ASN A 5 -32.22 28.25 42.83
C ASN A 5 -32.14 29.80 42.64
N PRO A 6 -33.09 30.53 41.94
CA PRO A 6 -34.40 30.12 41.37
C PRO A 6 -34.94 30.79 40.05
N TYR A 7 -36.04 30.20 39.52
CA TYR A 7 -37.25 30.69 38.78
C TYR A 7 -37.22 31.67 37.57
N ILE A 8 -37.88 31.30 36.44
CA ILE A 8 -39.20 31.84 35.97
C ILE A 8 -39.64 31.27 34.57
N VAL A 9 -40.86 30.69 34.55
CA VAL A 9 -41.98 30.69 33.57
C VAL A 9 -42.07 29.76 32.33
N ASN A 10 -43.23 29.09 32.29
CA ASN A 10 -43.92 28.21 31.32
C ASN A 10 -44.02 28.70 29.87
N PHE A 11 -44.24 27.76 28.93
CA PHE A 11 -45.46 27.72 28.09
C PHE A 11 -45.65 26.32 27.43
N ASP A 12 -46.89 25.85 27.44
CA ASP A 12 -47.43 24.65 26.75
C ASP A 12 -47.16 24.67 25.24
N ASP A 13 -46.96 23.50 24.62
CA ASP A 13 -47.90 22.88 23.65
C ASP A 13 -47.24 21.82 22.72
N LYS A 14 -47.95 20.69 22.58
CA LYS A 14 -48.09 19.85 21.36
C LYS A 14 -46.89 19.06 20.82
N LEU A 15 -46.96 17.73 21.03
CA LEU A 15 -46.50 16.74 20.07
C LEU A 15 -47.64 15.75 19.75
N HIS A 16 -48.63 16.26 19.00
CA HIS A 16 -49.60 15.46 18.26
C HIS A 16 -49.09 15.27 16.83
N SER A 17 -49.07 14.00 16.39
CA SER A 17 -49.32 13.50 15.02
C SER A 17 -49.03 14.45 13.83
N SER A 18 -48.10 14.07 12.96
CA SER A 18 -48.04 14.59 11.58
C SER A 18 -48.95 13.76 10.66
N PRO A 19 -49.98 14.35 10.04
CA PRO A 19 -50.69 13.78 8.91
C PRO A 19 -50.26 14.46 7.59
N TYR A 20 -50.51 13.78 6.47
CA TYR A 20 -50.53 14.28 5.09
C TYR A 20 -49.24 14.16 4.25
N SER A 21 -49.10 13.03 3.55
CA SER A 21 -48.59 13.07 2.17
C SER A 21 -49.74 13.50 1.25
N ILE A 22 -49.67 14.71 0.70
CA ILE A 22 -50.62 15.20 -0.31
C ILE A 22 -49.88 15.24 -1.65
N SER A 23 -50.41 14.52 -2.63
CA SER A 23 -49.93 14.53 -4.01
C SER A 23 -50.05 15.95 -4.62
N LEU A 24 -48.98 16.42 -5.28
CA LEU A 24 -48.87 17.69 -6.01
C LEU A 24 -50.05 17.97 -6.96
N TYR A 25 -50.69 16.91 -7.46
CA TYR A 25 -51.87 16.99 -8.32
C TYR A 25 -53.12 17.54 -7.61
N ARG A 26 -53.30 17.23 -6.31
CA ARG A 26 -54.43 17.76 -5.53
C ARG A 26 -54.24 19.25 -5.21
N TYR A 27 -53.01 19.69 -4.94
CA TYR A 27 -52.69 21.09 -4.69
C TYR A 27 -52.94 21.96 -5.94
N TRP A 28 -52.58 21.46 -7.14
CA TRP A 28 -52.86 22.13 -8.40
C TRP A 28 -54.37 22.36 -8.62
N ARG A 29 -55.22 21.39 -8.26
CA ARG A 29 -56.69 21.50 -8.37
C ARG A 29 -57.34 22.43 -7.34
N GLN A 30 -56.65 22.83 -6.28
CA GLN A 30 -57.15 23.76 -5.27
C GLN A 30 -56.83 25.23 -5.58
N LEU A 31 -55.86 25.50 -6.45
CA LEU A 31 -55.52 26.86 -6.86
C LEU A 31 -56.64 27.51 -7.69
N HIS A 32 -56.94 28.78 -7.40
CA HIS A 32 -57.90 29.57 -8.17
C HIS A 32 -57.39 29.78 -9.61
N ARG A 33 -58.29 29.95 -10.60
CA ARG A 33 -57.92 30.06 -12.02
C ARG A 33 -56.83 31.12 -12.29
N GLN A 34 -56.91 32.25 -11.59
CA GLN A 34 -55.93 33.35 -11.64
C GLN A 34 -54.53 32.92 -11.14
N GLN A 35 -54.46 32.12 -10.07
CA GLN A 35 -53.19 31.62 -9.52
C GLN A 35 -52.54 30.58 -10.43
N ARG A 36 -53.34 29.71 -11.07
CA ARG A 36 -52.82 28.78 -12.08
C ARG A 36 -52.27 29.52 -13.29
N LEU A 37 -52.98 30.55 -13.76
CA LEU A 37 -52.53 31.40 -14.85
C LEU A 37 -51.24 32.13 -14.49
N PHE A 38 -51.11 32.62 -13.25
CA PHE A 38 -49.89 33.25 -12.77
C PHE A 38 -48.69 32.29 -12.75
N ILE A 39 -48.87 31.07 -12.24
CA ILE A 39 -47.81 30.06 -12.22
C ILE A 39 -47.43 29.64 -13.65
N ILE A 40 -48.42 29.44 -14.54
CA ILE A 40 -48.15 29.15 -15.96
C ILE A 40 -47.41 30.32 -16.62
N ALA A 41 -47.78 31.57 -16.31
CA ALA A 41 -47.10 32.75 -16.83
C ALA A 41 -45.64 32.84 -16.36
N ILE A 42 -45.36 32.50 -15.10
CA ILE A 42 -43.99 32.41 -14.58
C ILE A 42 -43.20 31.33 -15.30
N VAL A 43 -43.77 30.13 -15.47
CA VAL A 43 -43.10 29.03 -16.18
C VAL A 43 -42.82 29.41 -17.63
N LEU A 44 -43.77 30.06 -18.31
CA LEU A 44 -43.60 30.57 -19.67
C LEU A 44 -42.56 31.70 -19.74
N LEU A 45 -42.52 32.60 -18.75
CA LEU A 45 -41.51 33.64 -18.65
C LEU A 45 -40.11 33.04 -18.45
N CYS A 46 -39.96 32.03 -17.58
CA CYS A 46 -38.71 31.32 -17.39
C CYS A 46 -38.28 30.57 -18.67
N LEU A 47 -39.23 29.96 -19.39
CA LEU A 47 -38.98 29.33 -20.69
C LEU A 47 -38.57 30.36 -21.75
N PHE A 48 -39.21 31.53 -21.75
CA PHE A 48 -38.89 32.63 -22.67
C PHE A 48 -37.52 33.25 -22.35
N ILE A 49 -37.15 33.36 -21.08
CA ILE A 49 -35.80 33.76 -20.64
C ILE A 49 -34.78 32.69 -21.02
N TYR A 50 -35.10 31.41 -20.87
CA TYR A 50 -34.20 30.30 -21.22
C TYR A 50 -33.97 30.20 -22.75
N ILE A 51 -35.05 30.33 -23.53
CA ILE A 51 -34.98 30.39 -24.99
C ILE A 51 -34.29 31.68 -25.42
N GLY A 52 -34.58 32.81 -24.77
CA GLY A 52 -33.89 34.09 -24.96
C GLY A 52 -32.40 33.98 -24.68
N TYR A 53 -31.99 33.30 -23.60
CA TYR A 53 -30.59 33.06 -23.24
C TYR A 53 -29.89 32.12 -24.25
N ARG A 54 -30.59 31.08 -24.73
CA ARG A 54 -30.11 30.21 -25.83
C ARG A 54 -30.00 30.95 -27.16
N SER A 55 -30.92 31.88 -27.45
CA SER A 55 -30.98 32.64 -28.70
C SER A 55 -29.95 33.79 -28.70
N HIS A 56 -29.82 34.53 -27.59
CA HIS A 56 -28.76 35.53 -27.37
C HIS A 56 -27.38 34.88 -27.23
N GLY A 57 -27.30 33.65 -26.69
CA GLY A 57 -26.07 32.85 -26.67
C GLY A 57 -25.66 32.35 -28.05
N ALA A 58 -26.59 32.22 -29.00
CA ALA A 58 -26.33 31.81 -30.37
C ALA A 58 -26.01 33.00 -31.31
N GLU A 59 -26.59 34.18 -31.10
CA GLU A 59 -26.34 35.35 -31.96
C GLU A 59 -25.14 36.23 -31.56
N LYS A 60 -24.55 36.04 -30.38
CA LYS A 60 -23.27 36.66 -30.00
C LYS A 60 -22.02 35.85 -30.38
N MET A 61 -22.17 34.76 -31.14
CA MET A 61 -21.07 34.11 -31.87
C MET A 61 -21.06 34.53 -33.35
N LYS A 62 -21.08 35.83 -33.62
CA LYS A 62 -20.49 36.35 -34.85
C LYS A 62 -18.98 36.47 -34.62
N LYS A 63 -18.25 35.51 -35.18
CA LYS A 63 -16.80 35.49 -35.46
C LYS A 63 -16.03 36.74 -34.98
N LEU A 64 -15.50 36.68 -33.76
CA LEU A 64 -14.25 37.34 -33.40
C LEU A 64 -13.16 36.27 -33.38
N PRO A 65 -11.96 36.54 -33.92
CA PRO A 65 -11.04 35.49 -34.36
C PRO A 65 -10.30 34.84 -33.16
N GLU A 66 -10.76 33.66 -32.72
CA GLU A 66 -9.99 32.77 -31.83
C GLU A 66 -8.62 32.37 -32.43
N ASP A 67 -8.47 32.45 -33.76
CA ASP A 67 -7.20 32.27 -34.44
C ASP A 67 -6.19 33.38 -34.13
N TYR A 68 -6.62 34.62 -33.88
CA TYR A 68 -5.70 35.73 -33.66
C TYR A 68 -5.02 35.65 -32.30
N HIS A 69 -5.76 35.34 -31.22
CA HIS A 69 -5.17 35.15 -29.90
C HIS A 69 -4.33 33.87 -29.79
N ARG A 70 -4.71 32.78 -30.46
CA ARG A 70 -3.85 31.59 -30.54
C ARG A 70 -2.55 31.89 -31.31
N GLN A 71 -2.64 32.64 -32.41
CA GLN A 71 -1.46 33.06 -33.18
C GLN A 71 -0.60 34.08 -32.44
N GLU A 72 -1.19 35.02 -31.68
CA GLU A 72 -0.44 35.96 -30.83
C GLU A 72 0.28 35.24 -29.69
N VAL A 73 -0.38 34.35 -28.96
CA VAL A 73 0.27 33.57 -27.89
C VAL A 73 1.36 32.65 -28.44
N VAL A 74 1.15 32.04 -29.62
CA VAL A 74 2.20 31.27 -30.31
C VAL A 74 3.34 32.18 -30.78
N LYS A 75 3.05 33.37 -31.33
CA LYS A 75 4.06 34.35 -31.74
C LYS A 75 4.85 34.92 -30.55
N GLU A 76 4.20 35.19 -29.42
CA GLU A 76 4.83 35.63 -28.18
C GLU A 76 5.69 34.52 -27.57
N LYS A 77 5.21 33.27 -27.51
CA LYS A 77 6.00 32.10 -27.08
C LYS A 77 7.20 31.90 -28.01
N GLN A 78 7.04 32.06 -29.32
CA GLN A 78 8.12 32.01 -30.29
C GLN A 78 9.10 33.19 -30.17
N ALA A 79 8.63 34.40 -29.89
CA ALA A 79 9.47 35.59 -29.73
C ALA A 79 10.27 35.57 -28.40
N TRP A 80 9.64 35.11 -27.32
CA TRP A 80 10.31 34.84 -26.04
C TRP A 80 11.37 33.75 -26.19
N GLN A 81 11.04 32.65 -26.88
CA GLN A 81 12.00 31.61 -27.21
C GLN A 81 13.16 32.15 -28.06
N ARG A 82 12.90 33.00 -29.08
CA ARG A 82 13.95 33.59 -29.92
C ARG A 82 14.92 34.46 -29.12
N LYS A 83 14.42 35.40 -28.30
CA LYS A 83 15.28 36.24 -27.44
C LYS A 83 16.13 35.41 -26.48
N LYS A 84 15.55 34.35 -25.93
CA LYS A 84 16.25 33.45 -25.02
C LYS A 84 17.31 32.61 -25.74
N ILE A 85 17.04 32.16 -26.97
CA ILE A 85 17.99 31.46 -27.84
C ILE A 85 19.16 32.38 -28.19
N GLU A 86 18.91 33.63 -28.59
CA GLU A 86 19.96 34.61 -28.88
C GLU A 86 20.89 34.84 -27.68
N GLN A 87 20.33 34.89 -26.46
CA GLN A 87 21.11 35.02 -25.22
C GLN A 87 21.92 33.76 -24.88
N ILE A 88 21.40 32.57 -25.18
CA ILE A 88 22.14 31.30 -25.03
C ILE A 88 23.28 31.23 -26.05
N GLU A 89 23.03 31.64 -27.30
CA GLU A 89 24.01 31.61 -28.38
C GLU A 89 25.22 32.51 -28.12
N SER A 90 25.04 33.66 -27.44
CA SER A 90 26.13 34.59 -27.14
C SER A 90 27.10 34.10 -26.05
N ASN A 91 26.63 33.22 -25.15
CA ASN A 91 27.36 32.86 -23.93
C ASN A 91 27.77 31.37 -23.85
N LYS A 92 27.43 30.55 -24.84
CA LYS A 92 27.63 29.09 -24.81
C LYS A 92 29.07 28.63 -24.99
N VAL A 93 29.38 27.49 -24.38
CA VAL A 93 30.61 26.73 -24.62
C VAL A 93 30.43 25.86 -25.87
N LYS A 94 31.37 25.91 -26.82
CA LYS A 94 31.37 25.03 -28.01
C LYS A 94 31.64 23.59 -27.59
N VAL A 95 30.69 22.70 -27.86
CA VAL A 95 30.81 21.25 -27.61
C VAL A 95 31.25 20.54 -28.89
N GLN A 96 32.23 19.65 -28.77
CA GLN A 96 32.68 18.81 -29.89
C GLN A 96 31.86 17.52 -29.94
N LYS A 97 31.24 17.26 -31.10
CA LYS A 97 30.52 16.01 -31.38
C LYS A 97 31.44 14.80 -31.22
N ARG A 98 31.03 13.84 -30.40
CA ARG A 98 31.71 12.55 -30.22
C ARG A 98 31.15 11.52 -31.21
N ILE A 99 32.02 10.66 -31.72
CA ILE A 99 31.64 9.57 -32.63
C ILE A 99 31.95 8.25 -31.93
N PHE A 100 30.97 7.35 -31.89
CA PHE A 100 31.10 6.03 -31.28
C PHE A 100 31.15 4.95 -32.36
N SER A 101 32.03 3.97 -32.18
CA SER A 101 32.18 2.84 -33.10
C SER A 101 31.15 1.75 -32.80
N ASN A 102 31.00 0.81 -33.73
CA ASN A 102 30.26 -0.42 -33.48
C ASN A 102 30.89 -1.26 -32.36
N PRO A 103 30.10 -2.17 -31.72
CA PRO A 103 30.60 -3.15 -30.78
C PRO A 103 31.82 -3.92 -31.32
N ILE A 104 32.80 -4.14 -30.45
CA ILE A 104 34.08 -4.79 -30.79
C ILE A 104 34.20 -6.21 -30.25
N ASN A 105 33.22 -6.70 -29.48
CA ASN A 105 33.21 -8.07 -28.94
C ASN A 105 31.77 -8.59 -28.72
N GLU A 106 31.65 -9.90 -28.52
CA GLU A 106 30.37 -10.61 -28.37
C GLU A 106 29.52 -10.10 -27.20
N ARG A 107 30.14 -9.72 -26.07
CA ARG A 107 29.41 -9.20 -24.91
C ARG A 107 28.78 -7.85 -25.22
N GLN A 108 29.49 -6.95 -25.89
CA GLN A 108 28.93 -5.67 -26.32
C GLN A 108 27.84 -5.85 -27.38
N ILE A 109 27.98 -6.83 -28.28
CA ILE A 109 26.94 -7.18 -29.25
C ILE A 109 25.67 -7.63 -28.51
N ALA A 110 25.79 -8.55 -27.55
CA ALA A 110 24.66 -9.06 -26.76
C ALA A 110 23.94 -7.94 -26.00
N VAL A 111 24.68 -7.00 -25.39
CA VAL A 111 24.08 -5.83 -24.70
C VAL A 111 23.33 -4.93 -25.68
N ARG A 112 23.91 -4.64 -26.85
CA ARG A 112 23.24 -3.84 -27.88
C ARG A 112 21.99 -4.54 -28.42
N ASP A 113 22.02 -5.85 -28.56
CA ASP A 113 20.88 -6.64 -29.03
C ASP A 113 19.75 -6.66 -27.98
N ALA A 114 20.08 -6.74 -26.69
CA ALA A 114 19.11 -6.59 -25.61
C ALA A 114 18.48 -5.18 -25.59
N MET A 115 19.28 -4.12 -25.79
CA MET A 115 18.76 -2.76 -25.92
C MET A 115 17.84 -2.62 -27.14
N ARG A 116 18.23 -3.18 -28.29
CA ARG A 116 17.38 -3.18 -29.49
C ARG A 116 16.06 -3.91 -29.26
N HIS A 117 16.07 -5.04 -28.54
CA HIS A 117 14.86 -5.76 -28.16
C HIS A 117 13.93 -4.88 -27.31
N ALA A 118 14.46 -4.28 -26.24
CA ALA A 118 13.70 -3.39 -25.35
C ALA A 118 13.15 -2.17 -26.09
N TRP A 119 14.00 -1.48 -26.86
CA TRP A 119 13.62 -0.29 -27.63
C TRP A 119 12.57 -0.61 -28.69
N LYS A 120 12.69 -1.73 -29.40
CA LYS A 120 11.69 -2.16 -30.38
C LYS A 120 10.32 -2.36 -29.72
N ALA A 121 10.27 -2.99 -28.56
CA ALA A 121 9.02 -3.17 -27.82
C ALA A 121 8.44 -1.81 -27.39
N TYR A 122 9.28 -0.91 -26.84
CA TYR A 122 8.86 0.43 -26.45
C TYR A 122 8.30 1.23 -27.63
N ARG A 123 9.03 1.29 -28.75
CA ARG A 123 8.62 1.96 -29.99
C ARG A 123 7.31 1.39 -30.56
N THR A 124 7.04 0.10 -30.35
CA THR A 124 5.82 -0.55 -30.86
C THR A 124 4.61 -0.26 -29.99
N TYR A 125 4.76 -0.31 -28.66
CA TYR A 125 3.60 -0.36 -27.74
C TYR A 125 3.45 0.88 -26.85
N ALA A 126 4.47 1.72 -26.73
CA ALA A 126 4.50 2.84 -25.78
C ALA A 126 5.22 4.09 -26.32
N TRP A 127 5.35 4.25 -27.64
CA TRP A 127 6.05 5.39 -28.24
C TRP A 127 5.48 6.74 -27.76
N GLY A 128 6.34 7.58 -27.20
CA GLY A 128 5.99 8.90 -26.67
C GLY A 128 5.41 8.90 -25.25
N TYR A 129 5.10 7.72 -24.69
CA TYR A 129 4.69 7.55 -23.30
C TYR A 129 5.91 7.40 -22.39
N ASP A 130 5.72 7.48 -21.07
CA ASP A 130 6.84 7.46 -20.15
C ASP A 130 7.49 6.08 -20.06
N GLU A 131 6.69 5.03 -19.96
CA GLU A 131 7.17 3.67 -19.72
C GLU A 131 6.34 2.63 -20.50
N LEU A 132 6.98 1.49 -20.78
CA LEU A 132 6.33 0.30 -21.33
C LEU A 132 5.98 -0.66 -20.19
N GLN A 133 4.75 -1.19 -20.19
CA GLN A 133 4.38 -2.39 -19.46
C GLN A 133 4.49 -3.60 -20.41
N PRO A 134 5.61 -4.37 -20.40
CA PRO A 134 5.94 -5.30 -21.48
C PRO A 134 5.03 -6.54 -21.54
N ILE A 135 4.46 -6.97 -20.40
CA ILE A 135 3.56 -8.13 -20.35
C ILE A 135 2.19 -7.78 -20.92
N SER A 136 1.61 -6.65 -20.50
CA SER A 136 0.32 -6.16 -21.01
C SER A 136 0.43 -5.47 -22.37
N LYS A 137 1.66 -5.17 -22.82
CA LYS A 137 1.96 -4.39 -24.03
C LYS A 137 1.23 -3.04 -24.04
N ALA A 138 1.16 -2.40 -22.88
CA ALA A 138 0.47 -1.13 -22.68
C ALA A 138 1.44 -0.04 -22.25
N PRO A 139 1.17 1.23 -22.58
CA PRO A 139 1.91 2.35 -22.02
C PRO A 139 1.54 2.61 -20.56
N SER A 140 2.48 3.15 -19.79
CA SER A 140 2.26 3.78 -18.49
C SER A 140 2.60 5.27 -18.58
N ILE A 141 1.83 6.09 -17.85
CA ILE A 141 2.01 7.54 -17.79
C ILE A 141 2.29 7.93 -16.35
N TRP A 142 3.43 8.59 -16.14
CA TRP A 142 3.83 9.17 -14.86
C TRP A 142 3.97 10.69 -14.97
N PHE A 143 4.90 11.18 -15.78
CA PHE A 143 5.16 12.60 -16.03
C PHE A 143 4.41 13.13 -17.26
N GLY A 144 4.17 12.29 -18.26
CA GLY A 144 3.58 12.61 -19.56
C GLY A 144 4.55 13.31 -20.52
N ILE A 145 5.86 13.08 -20.41
CA ILE A 145 6.87 13.80 -21.22
C ILE A 145 7.88 12.86 -21.89
N GLY A 146 7.50 11.60 -22.10
CA GLY A 146 8.28 10.62 -22.86
C GLY A 146 9.55 10.19 -22.14
N LEU A 147 9.43 9.88 -20.84
CA LEU A 147 10.55 9.50 -19.97
C LEU A 147 11.54 8.54 -20.65
N THR A 148 11.09 7.38 -21.13
CA THR A 148 11.97 6.37 -21.75
C THR A 148 12.72 6.92 -22.99
N ILE A 149 12.11 7.81 -23.79
CA ILE A 149 12.80 8.40 -24.95
C ILE A 149 13.99 9.23 -24.50
N VAL A 150 13.79 10.11 -23.52
CA VAL A 150 14.83 11.02 -23.04
C VAL A 150 15.90 10.27 -22.24
N ASP A 151 15.49 9.34 -21.38
CA ASP A 151 16.39 8.58 -20.50
C ASP A 151 17.29 7.60 -21.29
N CYS A 152 16.89 7.19 -22.50
CA CYS A 152 17.65 6.25 -23.33
C CYS A 152 18.49 6.89 -24.44
N ILE A 153 18.30 8.17 -24.77
CA ILE A 153 18.83 8.74 -26.01
C ILE A 153 20.37 8.78 -26.06
N ASP A 154 21.03 9.02 -24.93
CA ASP A 154 22.49 8.97 -24.84
C ASP A 154 23.02 7.53 -24.97
N THR A 155 22.31 6.55 -24.44
CA THR A 155 22.61 5.12 -24.56
C THR A 155 22.49 4.68 -26.02
N LEU A 156 21.42 5.07 -26.72
CA LEU A 156 21.26 4.81 -28.16
C LEU A 156 22.43 5.39 -28.96
N TYR A 157 22.86 6.61 -28.61
CA TYR A 157 23.97 7.28 -29.27
C TYR A 157 25.32 6.58 -29.01
N ILE A 158 25.61 6.23 -27.75
CA ILE A 158 26.85 5.54 -27.35
C ILE A 158 26.94 4.15 -27.97
N MET A 159 25.83 3.43 -28.07
CA MET A 159 25.76 2.10 -28.69
C MET A 159 25.77 2.12 -30.22
N ASN A 160 25.92 3.31 -30.83
CA ASN A 160 25.88 3.54 -32.27
C ASN A 160 24.59 2.99 -32.92
N MET A 161 23.44 3.18 -32.26
CA MET A 161 22.10 2.83 -32.75
C MET A 161 21.48 4.04 -33.46
N THR A 162 22.04 4.38 -34.62
CA THR A 162 21.82 5.67 -35.29
C THR A 162 20.36 5.90 -35.71
N GLU A 163 19.67 4.88 -36.20
CA GLU A 163 18.27 5.00 -36.63
C GLU A 163 17.36 5.29 -35.43
N GLU A 164 17.51 4.50 -34.36
CA GLU A 164 16.77 4.67 -33.11
C GLU A 164 17.05 6.02 -32.44
N TYR A 165 18.31 6.46 -32.46
CA TYR A 165 18.70 7.79 -31.99
C TYR A 165 18.02 8.91 -32.79
N ASN A 166 17.99 8.81 -34.12
CA ASN A 166 17.39 9.83 -34.98
C ASN A 166 15.88 9.95 -34.72
N ASP A 167 15.18 8.84 -34.53
CA ASP A 167 13.76 8.84 -34.15
C ASP A 167 13.54 9.54 -32.81
N ALA A 168 14.34 9.20 -31.79
CA ALA A 168 14.25 9.78 -30.46
C ALA A 168 14.54 11.29 -30.49
N ARG A 169 15.58 11.70 -31.22
CA ARG A 169 15.94 13.11 -31.43
C ARG A 169 14.78 13.87 -32.08
N GLU A 170 14.19 13.32 -33.14
CA GLU A 170 13.09 13.97 -33.86
C GLU A 170 11.86 14.13 -32.95
N TRP A 171 11.55 13.12 -32.14
CA TRP A 171 10.48 13.23 -31.14
C TRP A 171 10.77 14.32 -30.10
N ILE A 172 12.00 14.40 -29.58
CA ILE A 172 12.39 15.48 -28.64
C ILE A 172 12.32 16.86 -29.31
N ALA A 173 12.68 16.95 -30.59
CA ALA A 173 12.63 18.19 -31.34
C ALA A 173 11.20 18.69 -31.53
N THR A 174 10.27 17.80 -31.87
CA THR A 174 8.92 18.17 -32.33
C THR A 174 7.83 18.01 -31.28
N SER A 175 7.98 17.05 -30.36
CA SER A 175 6.90 16.59 -29.49
C SER A 175 7.17 16.85 -28.01
N PHE A 176 8.42 16.99 -27.55
CA PHE A 176 8.71 17.32 -26.16
C PHE A 176 8.19 18.73 -25.80
N ASP A 177 7.10 18.79 -25.04
CA ASP A 177 6.47 20.03 -24.58
C ASP A 177 5.88 19.83 -23.17
N CYS A 178 6.43 20.56 -22.20
CA CYS A 178 5.99 20.50 -20.81
C CYS A 178 4.60 21.15 -20.57
N ASP A 179 4.12 22.05 -21.43
CA ASP A 179 2.78 22.63 -21.32
C ASP A 179 1.72 21.70 -21.93
N ALA A 180 2.02 21.12 -23.09
CA ALA A 180 1.06 20.34 -23.86
C ALA A 180 0.89 18.91 -23.31
N ASN A 181 2.00 18.24 -22.98
CA ASN A 181 1.98 16.80 -22.73
C ASN A 181 2.03 16.43 -21.25
N SER A 182 2.64 17.29 -20.41
CA SER A 182 2.79 16.93 -18.99
C SER A 182 1.43 16.76 -18.31
N VAL A 183 1.37 15.77 -17.42
CA VAL A 183 0.16 15.51 -16.64
C VAL A 183 -0.07 16.64 -15.63
N ASP A 184 -1.34 16.95 -15.36
CA ASP A 184 -1.71 17.88 -14.28
C ASP A 184 -1.64 17.17 -12.92
N LYS A 185 -0.43 16.80 -12.50
CA LYS A 185 -0.14 16.08 -11.26
C LYS A 185 1.19 16.54 -10.68
N PHE A 186 1.27 16.54 -9.34
CA PHE A 186 2.53 16.66 -8.63
C PHE A 186 3.32 15.34 -8.73
N ASN A 187 4.54 15.43 -9.23
CA ASN A 187 5.46 14.31 -9.43
C ASN A 187 6.84 14.66 -8.85
N SER A 188 7.71 13.66 -8.67
CA SER A 188 9.03 13.86 -8.06
C SER A 188 9.90 14.84 -8.88
N HIS A 189 10.34 15.92 -8.24
CA HIS A 189 11.28 16.88 -8.81
C HIS A 189 12.66 16.25 -9.06
N PHE A 190 13.10 15.42 -8.13
CA PHE A 190 14.35 14.68 -8.19
C PHE A 190 14.41 13.79 -9.43
N GLU A 191 13.40 12.94 -9.64
CA GLU A 191 13.36 11.99 -10.76
C GLU A 191 13.37 12.69 -12.14
N ILE A 192 12.65 13.82 -12.26
CA ILE A 192 12.67 14.63 -13.50
C ILE A 192 14.07 15.22 -13.72
N THR A 193 14.74 15.64 -12.65
CA THR A 193 16.08 16.25 -12.75
C THR A 193 17.11 15.22 -13.20
N ILE A 194 17.22 14.07 -12.52
CA ILE A 194 18.27 13.09 -12.83
C ILE A 194 18.05 12.36 -14.16
N ARG A 195 16.79 12.14 -14.57
CA ARG A 195 16.48 11.39 -15.81
C ARG A 195 16.33 12.29 -17.03
N ILE A 196 15.44 13.27 -16.95
CA ILE A 196 15.08 14.09 -18.11
C ILE A 196 16.12 15.20 -18.32
N LEU A 197 16.38 16.02 -17.29
CA LEU A 197 17.39 17.07 -17.42
C LEU A 197 18.78 16.44 -17.61
N GLY A 198 19.13 15.42 -16.81
CA GLY A 198 20.36 14.64 -16.97
C GLY A 198 20.52 14.08 -18.40
N GLY A 199 19.52 13.38 -18.92
CA GLY A 199 19.54 12.80 -20.28
C GLY A 199 19.72 13.85 -21.38
N LEU A 200 18.99 14.98 -21.30
CA LEU A 200 19.12 16.10 -22.24
C LEU A 200 20.52 16.74 -22.21
N LEU A 201 21.09 16.93 -21.01
CA LEU A 201 22.44 17.47 -20.83
C LEU A 201 23.50 16.50 -21.39
N SER A 202 23.39 15.21 -21.05
CA SER A 202 24.30 14.17 -21.53
C SER A 202 24.36 14.14 -23.05
N ILE A 203 23.19 14.06 -23.72
CA ILE A 203 23.18 13.98 -25.18
C ILE A 203 23.63 15.28 -25.85
N TYR A 204 23.38 16.45 -25.23
CA TYR A 204 23.96 17.71 -25.70
C TYR A 204 25.49 17.65 -25.68
N HIS A 205 26.11 17.19 -24.59
CA HIS A 205 27.58 17.05 -24.50
C HIS A 205 28.16 16.03 -25.47
N LEU A 206 27.40 15.00 -25.86
CA LEU A 206 27.85 14.00 -26.82
C LEU A 206 27.73 14.48 -28.28
N THR A 207 26.75 15.33 -28.59
CA THR A 207 26.37 15.65 -29.97
C THR A 207 26.68 17.10 -30.38
N GLY A 208 26.65 18.02 -29.43
CA GLY A 208 26.64 19.47 -29.67
C GLY A 208 25.31 19.97 -30.25
N ASP A 209 24.26 19.16 -30.27
CA ASP A 209 22.99 19.52 -30.91
C ASP A 209 22.13 20.43 -30.01
N GLU A 210 21.93 21.65 -30.48
CA GLU A 210 21.32 22.73 -29.72
C GLU A 210 19.87 22.49 -29.34
N ILE A 211 19.17 21.56 -30.00
CA ILE A 211 17.80 21.21 -29.62
C ILE A 211 17.74 20.70 -28.18
N PHE A 212 18.73 19.91 -27.76
CA PHE A 212 18.76 19.34 -26.42
C PHE A 212 19.03 20.40 -25.35
N LEU A 213 19.96 21.33 -25.62
CA LEU A 213 20.18 22.49 -24.75
C LEU A 213 18.91 23.33 -24.62
N LYS A 214 18.21 23.58 -25.73
CA LYS A 214 16.95 24.34 -25.71
C LYS A 214 15.91 23.66 -24.81
N ARG A 215 15.73 22.33 -24.93
CA ARG A 215 14.79 21.57 -24.09
C ARG A 215 15.25 21.50 -22.62
N ALA A 216 16.54 21.38 -22.37
CA ALA A 216 17.11 21.37 -21.03
C ALA A 216 16.86 22.71 -20.30
N VAL A 217 17.06 23.84 -20.98
CA VAL A 217 16.76 25.17 -20.43
C VAL A 217 15.27 25.33 -20.15
N GLU A 218 14.40 24.93 -21.09
CA GLU A 218 12.94 24.99 -20.91
C GLU A 218 12.48 24.22 -19.66
N LEU A 219 13.04 23.02 -19.45
CA LEU A 219 12.75 22.21 -18.27
C LEU A 219 13.36 22.82 -17.00
N GLY A 220 14.63 23.20 -17.04
CA GLY A 220 15.35 23.78 -15.91
C GLY A 220 14.67 25.02 -15.35
N ASP A 221 14.15 25.91 -16.20
CA ASP A 221 13.40 27.09 -15.75
C ASP A 221 12.18 26.71 -14.89
N ARG A 222 11.50 25.62 -15.23
CA ARG A 222 10.33 25.14 -14.48
C ARG A 222 10.76 24.54 -13.15
N LEU A 223 11.85 23.77 -13.15
CA LEU A 223 12.36 23.08 -11.97
C LEU A 223 12.81 24.03 -10.86
N LEU A 224 13.21 25.26 -11.19
CA LEU A 224 13.64 26.26 -10.21
C LEU A 224 12.58 26.62 -9.16
N ILE A 225 11.29 26.43 -9.47
CA ILE A 225 10.22 26.75 -8.50
C ILE A 225 10.31 25.90 -7.23
N ASN A 226 10.85 24.67 -7.31
CA ASN A 226 11.01 23.80 -6.16
C ASN A 226 11.96 24.40 -5.12
N PHE A 227 12.95 25.18 -5.54
CA PHE A 227 13.92 25.85 -4.67
C PHE A 227 13.38 27.11 -4.00
N ASN A 228 12.13 27.51 -4.29
CA ASN A 228 11.49 28.68 -3.69
C ASN A 228 10.98 28.37 -2.27
N THR A 229 11.92 28.05 -1.38
CA THR A 229 11.70 27.82 0.05
C THR A 229 12.55 28.81 0.85
N PRO A 230 12.24 29.05 2.15
CA PRO A 230 13.03 29.94 2.99
C PRO A 230 14.52 29.57 3.01
N THR A 231 14.82 28.26 3.01
CA THR A 231 16.20 27.76 3.07
C THR A 231 16.86 27.67 1.71
N GLY A 232 16.09 27.53 0.62
CA GLY A 232 16.60 27.18 -0.70
C GLY A 232 16.80 25.68 -0.94
N LEU A 233 16.47 24.83 0.03
CA LEU A 233 16.31 23.39 -0.23
C LEU A 233 15.07 23.18 -1.10
N PRO A 234 15.13 22.33 -2.14
CA PRO A 234 13.98 22.10 -3.00
C PRO A 234 12.87 21.31 -2.28
N LEU A 235 11.62 21.63 -2.60
CA LEU A 235 10.47 20.78 -2.26
C LEU A 235 10.49 19.49 -3.08
N ALA A 236 9.94 18.40 -2.54
CA ALA A 236 9.94 17.07 -3.13
C ALA A 236 9.21 16.95 -4.48
N GLU A 237 8.08 17.63 -4.66
CA GLU A 237 7.19 17.44 -5.81
C GLU A 237 7.03 18.71 -6.65
N ILE A 238 6.83 18.53 -7.95
CA ILE A 238 6.54 19.56 -8.94
C ILE A 238 5.37 19.17 -9.83
N ASN A 239 4.53 20.15 -10.17
CA ASN A 239 3.58 20.07 -11.26
C ASN A 239 4.06 20.94 -12.42
N LEU A 240 4.56 20.30 -13.48
CA LEU A 240 5.15 20.97 -14.64
C LEU A 240 4.14 21.83 -15.43
N LYS A 241 2.88 21.42 -15.46
CA LYS A 241 1.80 22.11 -16.19
C LYS A 241 1.35 23.37 -15.48
N ARG A 242 1.09 23.26 -14.17
CA ARG A 242 0.69 24.39 -13.33
C ARG A 242 1.85 25.28 -12.92
N LYS A 243 3.10 24.83 -13.14
CA LYS A 243 4.33 25.48 -12.68
C LYS A 243 4.22 25.77 -11.18
N ALA A 244 3.99 24.72 -10.41
CA ALA A 244 3.80 24.76 -8.96
C ALA A 244 4.64 23.67 -8.29
N ALA A 245 5.12 23.93 -7.07
CA ALA A 245 5.83 22.95 -6.24
C ALA A 245 5.04 22.62 -4.97
N SER A 246 5.23 21.42 -4.45
CA SER A 246 4.69 20.98 -3.16
C SER A 246 5.65 20.04 -2.44
N GLY A 247 5.56 19.98 -1.12
CA GLY A 247 6.10 18.85 -0.36
C GLY A 247 5.22 17.60 -0.54
N TYR A 248 5.62 16.49 0.07
CA TYR A 248 4.78 15.31 0.11
C TYR A 248 3.46 15.57 0.87
N ARG A 249 2.43 14.79 0.57
CA ARG A 249 1.14 14.90 1.29
C ARG A 249 1.22 14.45 2.76
N TRP A 250 2.15 13.55 3.08
CA TRP A 250 2.26 12.90 4.38
C TRP A 250 3.37 13.50 5.27
N THR A 251 4.19 14.42 4.75
CA THR A 251 5.21 15.13 5.54
C THR A 251 5.57 16.46 4.88
N SER A 252 5.98 17.44 5.70
CA SER A 252 6.57 18.70 5.23
C SER A 252 8.04 18.58 4.83
N ASP A 253 8.68 17.44 5.13
CA ASP A 253 10.10 17.23 4.89
C ASP A 253 10.37 16.68 3.48
N SER A 254 11.59 16.89 2.99
CA SER A 254 12.07 16.32 1.73
C SER A 254 13.10 15.23 2.02
N ALA A 255 13.17 14.24 1.14
CA ALA A 255 14.17 13.19 1.25
C ALA A 255 15.57 13.76 0.96
N LEU A 256 16.58 13.23 1.65
CA LEU A 256 17.96 13.69 1.55
C LEU A 256 18.52 13.57 0.12
N SER A 257 18.33 12.42 -0.52
CA SER A 257 18.64 12.20 -1.95
C SER A 257 17.97 13.24 -2.84
N GLU A 258 16.70 13.58 -2.62
CA GLU A 258 15.97 14.50 -3.49
C GLU A 258 16.50 15.94 -3.41
N VAL A 259 16.98 16.38 -2.24
CA VAL A 259 17.58 17.73 -2.09
C VAL A 259 19.07 17.74 -2.40
N GLY A 260 19.74 16.58 -2.30
CA GLY A 260 21.18 16.39 -2.41
C GLY A 260 21.66 15.82 -3.74
N THR A 261 20.75 15.55 -4.69
CA THR A 261 21.06 14.89 -5.96
C THR A 261 20.38 15.60 -7.15
N VAL A 262 20.58 16.92 -7.20
CA VAL A 262 20.12 17.80 -8.29
C VAL A 262 21.21 18.78 -8.73
N GLN A 263 22.35 18.77 -8.04
CA GLN A 263 23.37 19.80 -8.14
C GLN A 263 24.20 19.66 -9.41
N LEU A 264 24.51 18.45 -9.86
CA LEU A 264 25.36 18.24 -11.03
C LEU A 264 24.67 18.80 -12.29
N GLU A 265 23.39 18.50 -12.44
CA GLU A 265 22.54 18.87 -13.57
C GLU A 265 22.33 20.38 -13.59
N MET A 266 21.97 20.96 -12.45
CA MET A 266 21.75 22.40 -12.32
C MET A 266 23.04 23.19 -12.56
N ARG A 267 24.19 22.73 -12.00
CA ARG A 267 25.50 23.35 -12.26
C ARG A 267 25.89 23.26 -13.73
N ASP A 268 25.71 22.09 -14.34
CA ASP A 268 26.03 21.91 -15.75
C ASP A 268 25.14 22.77 -16.66
N LEU A 269 23.83 22.84 -16.35
CA LEU A 269 22.90 23.70 -17.09
C LEU A 269 23.32 25.17 -17.04
N SER A 270 23.75 25.68 -15.88
CA SER A 270 24.33 27.04 -15.78
C SER A 270 25.55 27.18 -16.67
N ARG A 271 26.47 26.22 -16.63
CA ARG A 271 27.71 26.24 -17.42
C ARG A 271 27.45 26.31 -18.92
N ILE A 272 26.53 25.50 -19.44
CA ILE A 272 26.30 25.41 -20.90
C ILE A 272 25.33 26.46 -21.43
N SER A 273 24.42 26.98 -20.59
CA SER A 273 23.49 28.05 -20.97
C SER A 273 24.03 29.46 -20.71
N GLY A 274 25.03 29.59 -19.84
CA GLY A 274 25.56 30.87 -19.37
C GLY A 274 24.67 31.58 -18.33
N ASP A 275 23.59 30.95 -17.85
CA ASP A 275 22.67 31.52 -16.85
C ASP A 275 22.96 30.96 -15.46
N GLN A 276 23.50 31.79 -14.57
CA GLN A 276 24.00 31.40 -13.25
C GLN A 276 22.90 30.96 -12.26
N LYS A 277 21.62 31.22 -12.56
CA LYS A 277 20.52 30.95 -11.61
C LYS A 277 20.40 29.48 -11.18
N TYR A 278 20.76 28.53 -12.05
CA TYR A 278 20.68 27.10 -11.76
C TYR A 278 21.76 26.66 -10.77
N GLU A 279 23.03 27.01 -11.04
CA GLU A 279 24.15 26.77 -10.13
C GLU A 279 23.94 27.51 -8.80
N ASN A 280 23.41 28.73 -8.80
CA ASN A 280 23.10 29.43 -7.55
C ASN A 280 22.06 28.67 -6.70
N ALA A 281 21.04 28.09 -7.31
CA ALA A 281 20.04 27.28 -6.60
C ALA A 281 20.67 25.99 -6.04
N ALA A 282 21.49 25.30 -6.84
CA ALA A 282 22.23 24.11 -6.43
C ALA A 282 23.19 24.39 -5.27
N ASP A 283 23.99 25.46 -5.38
CA ASP A 283 24.99 25.86 -4.38
C ASP A 283 24.33 26.29 -3.07
N LYS A 284 23.18 26.97 -3.14
CA LYS A 284 22.40 27.31 -1.95
C LYS A 284 21.92 26.06 -1.21
N SER A 285 21.35 25.08 -1.93
CA SER A 285 20.93 23.79 -1.35
C SER A 285 22.12 23.04 -0.72
N ALA A 286 23.24 22.94 -1.44
CA ALA A 286 24.46 22.29 -0.97
C ALA A 286 25.03 22.95 0.29
N ALA A 287 25.03 24.28 0.36
CA ALA A 287 25.50 25.02 1.52
C ALA A 287 24.64 24.77 2.77
N VAL A 288 23.32 24.61 2.62
CA VAL A 288 22.44 24.27 3.75
C VAL A 288 22.80 22.89 4.30
N LEU A 289 23.00 21.89 3.42
CA LEU A 289 23.37 20.52 3.80
C LEU A 289 24.75 20.46 4.47
N HIS A 290 25.74 21.19 3.94
CA HIS A 290 27.08 21.25 4.51
C HIS A 290 27.07 21.78 5.96
N ASN A 291 26.32 22.85 6.21
CA ASN A 291 26.29 23.55 7.50
C ASN A 291 25.48 22.83 8.60
N GLN A 292 24.88 21.67 8.31
CA GLN A 292 24.17 20.90 9.32
C GLN A 292 25.13 20.16 10.25
N SER A 293 24.66 19.88 11.47
CA SER A 293 25.35 18.94 12.36
C SER A 293 25.23 17.52 11.83
N LYS A 294 26.34 16.77 11.88
CA LYS A 294 26.48 15.42 11.32
C LYS A 294 27.04 14.47 12.38
N LYS A 295 26.73 13.19 12.28
CA LYS A 295 27.32 12.14 13.11
C LYS A 295 28.48 11.50 12.35
N ASP A 296 29.71 12.03 12.52
CA ASP A 296 30.89 11.59 11.77
C ASP A 296 30.60 11.56 10.24
N GLY A 297 30.09 12.68 9.70
CA GLY A 297 29.67 12.80 8.30
C GLY A 297 28.33 12.15 7.91
N LEU A 298 27.70 11.35 8.80
CA LEU A 298 26.41 10.70 8.55
C LEU A 298 25.22 11.60 8.91
N VAL A 299 24.18 11.57 8.09
CA VAL A 299 22.99 12.42 8.24
C VAL A 299 21.67 11.66 8.04
N PRO A 300 20.57 12.07 8.71
CA PRO A 300 19.24 11.49 8.49
C PRO A 300 18.71 11.59 7.06
N ILE A 301 17.87 10.64 6.67
CA ILE A 301 17.26 10.57 5.33
C ILE A 301 16.17 11.63 5.03
N PHE A 302 15.81 12.47 6.01
CA PHE A 302 14.83 13.56 5.84
C PHE A 302 15.35 14.88 6.40
N ILE A 303 15.02 15.97 5.70
CA ILE A 303 15.38 17.34 6.06
C ILE A 303 14.24 18.29 5.73
N SER A 304 13.99 19.26 6.60
CA SER A 304 12.92 20.24 6.40
C SER A 304 13.35 21.37 5.45
N PRO A 305 12.68 21.58 4.31
CA PRO A 305 12.96 22.72 3.43
C PRO A 305 12.62 24.09 4.05
N LEU A 306 11.86 24.10 5.15
CA LEU A 306 11.42 25.33 5.80
C LEU A 306 12.48 25.92 6.73
N ASN A 307 13.24 25.07 7.44
CA ASN A 307 14.20 25.50 8.45
C ASN A 307 15.60 24.88 8.30
N GLY A 308 15.77 23.93 7.38
CA GLY A 308 17.05 23.31 7.03
C GLY A 308 17.51 22.24 8.00
N ARG A 309 16.68 21.84 8.98
CA ARG A 309 17.07 20.85 10.00
C ARG A 309 16.70 19.45 9.56
N PHE A 310 17.60 18.51 9.81
CA PHE A 310 17.31 17.09 9.67
C PHE A 310 16.21 16.64 10.64
N SER A 311 15.41 15.68 10.20
CA SER A 311 14.35 15.07 10.99
C SER A 311 14.45 13.54 10.98
N GLY A 312 13.81 12.91 11.96
CA GLY A 312 13.96 11.49 12.23
C GLY A 312 15.37 11.14 12.71
N GLY A 313 15.71 9.85 12.65
CA GLY A 313 17.03 9.36 13.07
C GLY A 313 17.55 8.20 12.23
N VAL A 314 16.96 7.97 11.06
CA VAL A 314 17.38 6.89 10.16
C VAL A 314 18.47 7.39 9.25
N VAL A 315 19.62 6.72 9.25
CA VAL A 315 20.70 6.88 8.27
C VAL A 315 20.72 5.64 7.41
N SER A 316 20.62 5.81 6.10
CA SER A 316 20.71 4.72 5.13
C SER A 316 21.52 5.16 3.91
N PHE A 317 22.28 4.22 3.36
CA PHE A 317 22.90 4.31 2.04
C PHE A 317 22.05 3.61 0.97
N GLY A 318 20.83 3.21 1.33
CA GLY A 318 19.78 2.80 0.40
C GLY A 318 18.83 3.95 0.10
N ALA A 319 17.56 3.61 -0.10
CA ALA A 319 16.55 4.54 -0.55
C ALA A 319 16.48 5.80 0.33
N ARG A 320 16.32 6.95 -0.33
CA ARG A 320 16.22 8.30 0.26
C ARG A 320 17.54 8.91 0.75
N GLY A 321 18.62 8.15 0.93
CA GLY A 321 19.89 8.66 1.45
C GLY A 321 21.10 8.49 0.52
N ASP A 322 21.17 7.37 -0.19
CA ASP A 322 22.22 6.98 -1.16
C ASP A 322 22.88 8.13 -1.94
N SER A 323 22.17 8.72 -2.89
CA SER A 323 22.76 9.54 -3.95
C SER A 323 23.21 10.93 -3.47
N TYR A 324 22.83 11.34 -2.26
CA TYR A 324 23.45 12.51 -1.62
C TYR A 324 24.95 12.26 -1.40
N TYR A 325 25.30 11.10 -0.84
CA TYR A 325 26.70 10.73 -0.61
C TYR A 325 27.45 10.53 -1.94
N GLU A 326 26.76 9.99 -2.94
CA GLU A 326 27.30 9.92 -4.30
C GLU A 326 27.68 11.30 -4.85
N TYR A 327 26.78 12.28 -4.69
CA TYR A 327 26.93 13.62 -5.25
C TYR A 327 27.95 14.47 -4.49
N LEU A 328 28.26 14.18 -3.23
CA LEU A 328 29.40 14.82 -2.57
C LEU A 328 30.69 14.56 -3.38
N LEU A 329 31.04 13.29 -3.63
CA LEU A 329 32.23 12.98 -4.43
C LEU A 329 32.12 13.50 -5.86
N LYS A 330 30.98 13.30 -6.53
CA LYS A 330 30.83 13.71 -7.93
C LYS A 330 30.86 15.22 -8.12
N GLN A 331 30.35 16.02 -7.18
CA GLN A 331 30.45 17.49 -7.25
C GLN A 331 31.90 17.96 -7.08
N TRP A 332 32.66 17.35 -6.16
CA TRP A 332 34.10 17.62 -6.06
C TRP A 332 34.81 17.35 -7.39
N VAL A 333 34.52 16.23 -8.04
CA VAL A 333 35.08 15.89 -9.35
C VAL A 333 34.64 16.88 -10.43
N GLN A 334 33.34 17.17 -10.53
CA GLN A 334 32.75 18.05 -11.54
C GLN A 334 33.32 19.47 -11.46
N THR A 335 33.61 19.95 -10.24
CA THR A 335 34.21 21.28 -9.99
C THR A 335 35.71 21.33 -10.28
N GLY A 336 36.29 20.31 -10.93
CA GLY A 336 37.73 20.24 -11.16
C GLY A 336 38.52 20.11 -9.86
N LYS A 337 37.91 19.50 -8.83
CA LYS A 337 38.48 19.29 -7.49
C LYS A 337 38.77 20.58 -6.70
N GLN A 338 38.17 21.71 -7.10
CA GLN A 338 38.43 23.01 -6.50
C GLN A 338 37.61 23.28 -5.23
N ARG A 339 36.43 22.65 -5.10
CA ARG A 339 35.55 22.84 -3.94
C ARG A 339 35.78 21.73 -2.92
N SER A 340 36.78 21.90 -2.05
CA SER A 340 37.22 20.86 -1.09
C SER A 340 36.11 20.39 -0.15
N VAL A 341 35.18 21.29 0.20
CA VAL A 341 34.06 20.99 1.11
C VAL A 341 33.32 19.69 0.77
N PHE A 342 33.15 19.41 -0.52
CA PHE A 342 32.49 18.21 -0.98
C PHE A 342 33.32 16.94 -0.77
N TRP A 343 34.64 17.04 -0.94
CA TRP A 343 35.56 15.96 -0.60
C TRP A 343 35.65 15.74 0.90
N ASP A 344 35.73 16.83 1.67
CA ASP A 344 35.85 16.82 3.13
C ASP A 344 34.62 16.15 3.76
N ASP A 345 33.41 16.55 3.32
CA ASP A 345 32.15 15.93 3.76
C ASP A 345 32.05 14.45 3.33
N TRP A 346 32.49 14.12 2.11
CA TRP A 346 32.45 12.75 1.61
C TRP A 346 33.41 11.83 2.39
N ILE A 347 34.65 12.25 2.60
CA ILE A 347 35.65 11.43 3.28
C ILE A 347 35.35 11.28 4.77
N GLU A 348 34.77 12.31 5.41
CA GLU A 348 34.24 12.21 6.77
C GLU A 348 33.14 11.15 6.85
N CYS A 349 32.18 11.20 5.91
CA CYS A 349 31.11 10.22 5.79
C CYS A 349 31.65 8.78 5.60
N ILE A 350 32.65 8.54 4.76
CA ILE A 350 33.28 7.21 4.64
C ILE A 350 33.91 6.77 5.96
N GLY A 351 34.51 7.69 6.72
CA GLY A 351 34.95 7.45 8.10
C GLY A 351 33.78 7.02 9.01
N GLY A 352 32.64 7.72 8.92
CA GLY A 352 31.40 7.37 9.60
C GLY A 352 30.86 5.99 9.23
N VAL A 353 30.84 5.63 7.95
CA VAL A 353 30.46 4.29 7.46
C VAL A 353 31.31 3.22 8.13
N ARG A 354 32.64 3.37 8.09
CA ARG A 354 33.58 2.43 8.71
C ARG A 354 33.32 2.25 10.21
N LYS A 355 33.01 3.33 10.90
CA LYS A 355 32.80 3.36 12.35
C LYS A 355 31.46 2.75 12.75
N HIS A 356 30.39 3.11 12.06
CA HIS A 356 29.02 2.84 12.52
C HIS A 356 28.29 1.76 11.74
N LEU A 357 28.53 1.62 10.43
CA LEU A 357 27.68 0.85 9.52
C LEU A 357 28.37 -0.35 8.87
N TRP A 358 29.71 -0.37 8.87
CA TRP A 358 30.49 -1.44 8.27
C TRP A 358 30.55 -2.66 9.19
N ARG A 359 29.98 -3.79 8.77
CA ARG A 359 29.96 -5.04 9.55
C ARG A 359 30.30 -6.24 8.69
N LEU A 360 30.73 -7.31 9.37
CA LEU A 360 31.01 -8.60 8.76
C LEU A 360 29.81 -9.53 8.97
N ALA A 361 29.37 -10.18 7.92
CA ALA A 361 28.29 -11.16 7.93
C ALA A 361 28.85 -12.60 7.90
N TYR A 362 28.16 -13.54 8.53
CA TYR A 362 28.61 -14.92 8.74
C TYR A 362 27.64 -15.95 8.14
N PRO A 363 28.10 -17.17 7.82
CA PRO A 363 29.47 -17.67 7.97
C PRO A 363 30.46 -17.26 6.87
N GLU A 364 30.01 -16.72 5.74
CA GLU A 364 30.83 -16.44 4.54
C GLU A 364 31.82 -15.28 4.69
N LYS A 365 31.76 -14.52 5.78
CA LYS A 365 32.62 -13.36 6.06
C LYS A 365 32.52 -12.29 4.98
N LEU A 366 31.30 -11.86 4.70
CA LEU A 366 30.99 -10.79 3.73
C LEU A 366 30.89 -9.44 4.44
N TYR A 367 31.65 -8.44 3.99
CA TYR A 367 31.49 -7.08 4.51
C TYR A 367 30.32 -6.38 3.84
N PHE A 368 29.45 -5.79 4.64
CA PHE A 368 28.28 -5.06 4.16
C PHE A 368 28.12 -3.72 4.89
N VAL A 369 27.27 -2.87 4.34
CA VAL A 369 26.87 -1.59 4.93
C VAL A 369 25.43 -1.70 5.44
N GLY A 370 25.26 -1.64 6.76
CA GLY A 370 23.94 -1.62 7.39
C GLY A 370 23.34 -0.22 7.50
N GLU A 371 22.22 -0.13 8.21
CA GLU A 371 21.55 1.14 8.51
C GLU A 371 21.75 1.55 9.98
N LEU A 372 21.54 2.83 10.26
CA LEU A 372 21.47 3.35 11.63
C LEU A 372 20.04 3.80 11.93
N MET A 373 19.42 3.19 12.93
CA MET A 373 18.15 3.59 13.50
C MET A 373 18.39 4.53 14.68
N SER A 374 17.56 5.56 14.81
CA SER A 374 17.65 6.55 15.92
C SER A 374 19.07 7.09 16.15
N LEU A 375 19.85 7.26 15.08
CA LEU A 375 21.25 7.72 15.08
C LEU A 375 22.21 6.91 15.96
N SER A 376 21.86 5.70 16.40
CA SER A 376 22.68 4.93 17.35
C SER A 376 22.53 3.42 17.23
N THR A 377 21.36 2.91 16.86
CA THR A 377 21.08 1.48 16.80
C THR A 377 21.40 0.93 15.42
N PHE A 378 22.36 0.01 15.34
CA PHE A 378 22.71 -0.65 14.07
C PHE A 378 21.59 -1.60 13.62
N SER A 379 21.32 -1.63 12.32
CA SER A 379 20.42 -2.56 11.65
C SER A 379 21.18 -3.31 10.55
N PRO A 380 21.14 -4.65 10.50
CA PRO A 380 21.83 -5.44 9.48
C PRO A 380 21.08 -5.48 8.13
N LYS A 381 20.18 -4.51 7.89
CA LYS A 381 19.45 -4.32 6.65
C LYS A 381 20.33 -3.59 5.63
N MET A 382 20.33 -4.06 4.40
CA MET A 382 20.96 -3.37 3.27
C MET A 382 20.02 -3.40 2.07
N ASP A 383 19.71 -2.23 1.53
CA ASP A 383 19.03 -2.13 0.24
C ASP A 383 20.02 -2.45 -0.89
N HIS A 384 19.54 -3.03 -1.98
CA HIS A 384 20.34 -3.24 -3.18
C HIS A 384 20.93 -1.93 -3.71
N LEU A 385 20.20 -0.81 -3.56
CA LEU A 385 20.69 0.53 -3.89
C LEU A 385 22.05 0.83 -3.24
N ALA A 386 22.31 0.38 -2.01
CA ALA A 386 23.57 0.64 -1.30
C ALA A 386 24.81 0.03 -1.98
N CYS A 387 24.63 -0.87 -2.97
CA CYS A 387 25.72 -1.37 -3.81
C CYS A 387 26.40 -0.29 -4.64
N PHE A 388 25.77 0.88 -4.86
CA PHE A 388 26.42 2.02 -5.52
C PHE A 388 27.71 2.45 -4.80
N LEU A 389 27.75 2.29 -3.46
CA LEU A 389 28.84 2.79 -2.62
C LEU A 389 30.18 2.14 -2.97
N ALA A 390 30.17 0.90 -3.47
CA ALA A 390 31.38 0.21 -3.91
C ALA A 390 32.06 0.95 -5.07
N GLY A 391 31.28 1.31 -6.11
CA GLY A 391 31.76 2.09 -7.24
C GLY A 391 32.15 3.51 -6.83
N ASN A 392 31.41 4.10 -5.90
CA ASN A 392 31.70 5.44 -5.37
C ASN A 392 33.04 5.48 -4.60
N MET A 393 33.33 4.49 -3.74
CA MET A 393 34.63 4.36 -3.06
C MET A 393 35.78 4.08 -4.04
N ALA A 394 35.56 3.23 -5.04
CA ALA A 394 36.56 2.97 -6.09
C ALA A 394 36.88 4.25 -6.91
N LEU A 395 35.87 5.06 -7.21
CA LEU A 395 36.04 6.36 -7.86
C LEU A 395 36.85 7.31 -6.97
N GLY A 396 36.55 7.39 -5.67
CA GLY A 396 37.31 8.20 -4.71
C GLY A 396 38.78 7.78 -4.65
N TRP A 397 39.04 6.46 -4.57
CA TRP A 397 40.39 5.91 -4.65
C TRP A 397 41.11 6.27 -5.95
N SER A 398 40.41 6.26 -7.09
CA SER A 398 41.03 6.59 -8.39
C SER A 398 41.63 8.00 -8.43
N TYR A 399 41.08 8.92 -7.63
CA TYR A 399 41.56 10.30 -7.48
C TYR A 399 42.54 10.50 -6.32
N GLN A 400 42.50 9.64 -5.29
CA GLN A 400 43.39 9.67 -4.12
C GLN A 400 43.95 8.27 -3.84
N ARG A 401 44.86 7.82 -4.72
CA ARG A 401 45.37 6.43 -4.73
C ARG A 401 46.14 6.02 -3.48
N ASN A 402 46.61 6.99 -2.70
CA ASN A 402 47.26 6.77 -1.40
C ASN A 402 46.28 6.27 -0.32
N LEU A 403 44.98 6.49 -0.48
CA LEU A 403 43.94 6.00 0.44
C LEU A 403 43.53 4.57 0.05
N THR A 404 44.46 3.62 0.18
CA THR A 404 44.28 2.23 -0.30
C THR A 404 43.05 1.54 0.29
N TYR A 405 42.68 1.87 1.54
CA TYR A 405 41.51 1.30 2.22
C TYR A 405 40.20 1.53 1.45
N LEU A 406 40.08 2.60 0.65
CA LEU A 406 38.90 2.85 -0.18
C LEU A 406 38.73 1.76 -1.24
N LEU A 407 39.82 1.33 -1.88
CA LEU A 407 39.77 0.27 -2.88
C LEU A 407 39.50 -1.09 -2.23
N ASP A 408 40.05 -1.33 -1.04
CA ASP A 408 39.82 -2.58 -0.32
C ASP A 408 38.35 -2.71 0.10
N MET A 409 37.78 -1.67 0.71
CA MET A 409 36.35 -1.62 1.01
C MET A 409 35.48 -1.73 -0.25
N ALA A 410 35.87 -1.08 -1.35
CA ALA A 410 35.14 -1.18 -2.62
C ALA A 410 35.11 -2.63 -3.15
N LYS A 411 36.23 -3.36 -3.07
CA LYS A 411 36.30 -4.78 -3.47
C LYS A 411 35.44 -5.64 -2.56
N ASP A 412 35.53 -5.43 -1.25
CA ASP A 412 34.76 -6.18 -0.26
C ASP A 412 33.25 -6.01 -0.47
N LEU A 413 32.78 -4.77 -0.63
CA LEU A 413 31.37 -4.50 -0.90
C LEU A 413 30.93 -5.01 -2.27
N THR A 414 31.79 -4.92 -3.29
CA THR A 414 31.52 -5.50 -4.62
C THR A 414 31.31 -7.02 -4.53
N LYS A 415 32.12 -7.71 -3.72
CA LYS A 415 31.96 -9.15 -3.49
C LYS A 415 30.62 -9.44 -2.82
N THR A 416 30.26 -8.69 -1.79
CA THR A 416 28.96 -8.83 -1.12
C THR A 416 27.78 -8.59 -2.06
N CYS A 417 27.82 -7.52 -2.86
CA CYS A 417 26.81 -7.22 -3.86
C CYS A 417 26.72 -8.32 -4.94
N TYR A 418 27.84 -8.90 -5.36
CA TYR A 418 27.83 -10.07 -6.23
C TYR A 418 27.14 -11.28 -5.55
N GLU A 419 27.43 -11.55 -4.28
CA GLU A 419 26.79 -12.66 -3.54
C GLU A 419 25.28 -12.44 -3.37
N MET A 420 24.82 -11.19 -3.26
CA MET A 420 23.39 -10.87 -3.26
C MET A 420 22.69 -11.32 -4.56
N TYR A 421 23.39 -11.36 -5.70
CA TYR A 421 22.89 -11.91 -6.96
C TYR A 421 23.08 -13.43 -7.02
N ALA A 422 24.32 -13.89 -6.79
CA ALA A 422 24.74 -15.26 -7.03
C ALA A 422 24.00 -16.29 -6.14
N LYS A 423 23.53 -15.87 -4.97
CA LYS A 423 22.75 -16.72 -4.06
C LYS A 423 21.27 -16.81 -4.40
N GLN A 424 20.77 -16.01 -5.34
CA GLN A 424 19.36 -16.04 -5.72
C GLN A 424 19.12 -17.04 -6.85
N PRO A 425 17.98 -17.77 -6.85
CA PRO A 425 17.68 -18.75 -7.90
C PRO A 425 17.69 -18.20 -9.32
N THR A 426 17.33 -16.93 -9.49
CA THR A 426 17.30 -16.22 -10.78
C THR A 426 18.66 -15.65 -11.19
N GLY A 427 19.63 -15.62 -10.27
CA GLY A 427 20.86 -14.85 -10.43
C GLY A 427 20.66 -13.33 -10.39
N LEU A 428 19.53 -12.84 -9.87
CA LEU A 428 19.21 -11.42 -9.70
C LEU A 428 18.98 -11.10 -8.22
N SER A 429 19.63 -10.05 -7.71
CA SER A 429 19.47 -9.63 -6.32
C SER A 429 18.03 -9.18 -6.01
N PRO A 430 17.50 -9.46 -4.81
CA PRO A 430 16.30 -8.80 -4.30
C PRO A 430 16.57 -7.32 -4.02
N GLU A 431 15.50 -6.57 -3.77
CA GLU A 431 15.56 -5.13 -3.45
C GLU A 431 16.18 -4.86 -2.08
N ILE A 432 15.92 -5.73 -1.10
CA ILE A 432 16.38 -5.58 0.28
C ILE A 432 16.85 -6.94 0.79
N VAL A 433 17.99 -6.94 1.49
CA VAL A 433 18.54 -8.10 2.19
C VAL A 433 18.82 -7.79 3.65
N TYR A 434 18.86 -8.83 4.46
CA TYR A 434 19.30 -8.78 5.86
C TYR A 434 20.46 -9.75 6.05
N PHE A 435 21.49 -9.27 6.76
CA PHE A 435 22.70 -10.04 7.00
C PHE A 435 22.73 -10.66 8.39
N ASN A 436 23.16 -11.92 8.48
CA ASN A 436 23.47 -12.52 9.77
C ASN A 436 24.80 -12.00 10.31
N THR A 437 24.78 -11.29 11.44
CA THR A 437 25.99 -10.77 12.11
C THR A 437 26.46 -11.65 13.26
N ASP A 438 25.75 -12.73 13.59
CA ASP A 438 26.14 -13.66 14.65
C ASP A 438 26.94 -14.83 14.06
N ALA A 439 28.19 -14.95 14.51
CA ALA A 439 29.10 -16.01 14.09
C ALA A 439 28.73 -17.41 14.64
N GLN A 440 27.88 -17.48 15.66
CA GLN A 440 27.49 -18.73 16.33
C GLN A 440 26.22 -19.35 15.73
N LEU A 441 25.43 -18.58 15.00
CA LEU A 441 24.22 -19.08 14.35
C LEU A 441 24.56 -19.75 13.01
N SER A 442 24.17 -21.01 12.84
CA SER A 442 24.29 -21.76 11.59
C SER A 442 23.13 -21.45 10.63
N VAL A 443 22.90 -20.16 10.37
CA VAL A 443 21.90 -19.67 9.43
C VAL A 443 22.57 -19.04 8.20
N GLU A 444 21.81 -18.83 7.14
CA GLU A 444 22.31 -18.23 5.90
C GLU A 444 22.87 -16.81 6.13
N THR A 445 23.96 -16.46 5.44
CA THR A 445 24.57 -15.11 5.54
C THR A 445 23.64 -14.01 5.07
N ILE A 446 22.89 -14.26 4.00
CA ILE A 446 22.02 -13.30 3.34
C ILE A 446 20.61 -13.88 3.39
N THR A 447 19.69 -13.15 4.02
CA THR A 447 18.28 -13.50 4.05
C THR A 447 17.48 -12.44 3.33
N VAL A 448 16.51 -12.88 2.52
CA VAL A 448 15.53 -11.99 1.89
C VAL A 448 14.31 -12.00 2.78
N ARG A 449 14.09 -10.91 3.52
CA ARG A 449 12.78 -10.71 4.15
C ARG A 449 11.90 -10.06 3.10
N ASP A 450 10.78 -10.69 2.81
CA ASP A 450 9.81 -10.16 1.85
C ASP A 450 9.45 -8.72 2.26
N VAL A 451 9.56 -7.72 1.37
CA VAL A 451 9.43 -6.28 1.71
C VAL A 451 8.03 -5.95 2.25
N THR A 452 7.07 -6.82 1.98
CA THR A 452 5.76 -6.77 2.62
C THR A 452 5.87 -7.00 4.15
N GLN A 453 6.84 -7.76 4.65
CA GLN A 453 6.99 -8.17 6.06
C GLN A 453 7.54 -7.06 6.98
N SER A 454 8.38 -6.14 6.50
CA SER A 454 9.17 -5.28 7.40
C SER A 454 8.36 -4.22 8.16
N LYS A 455 7.24 -3.72 7.60
CA LYS A 455 6.31 -2.82 8.35
C LYS A 455 5.40 -3.58 9.32
N SER A 456 5.12 -4.86 9.05
CA SER A 456 4.25 -5.71 9.89
C SER A 456 4.95 -6.34 11.09
N GLU A 457 6.27 -6.56 11.03
CA GLU A 457 7.03 -7.17 12.15
C GLU A 457 6.99 -6.30 13.43
N LEU A 458 6.83 -4.97 13.29
CA LEU A 458 6.79 -4.04 14.43
C LEU A 458 5.42 -3.92 15.12
N ILE A 459 4.33 -4.29 14.47
CA ILE A 459 2.96 -4.01 14.96
C ILE A 459 2.33 -5.26 15.61
N LEU A 460 2.49 -6.44 15.00
CA LEU A 460 1.81 -7.65 15.45
C LEU A 460 2.63 -8.51 16.42
N LYS A 461 3.96 -8.46 16.39
CA LYS A 461 4.79 -9.20 17.37
C LYS A 461 4.58 -8.73 18.83
N PRO A 462 4.46 -7.41 19.12
CA PRO A 462 4.06 -6.94 20.46
C PRO A 462 2.63 -7.34 20.87
N PHE A 463 1.74 -7.56 19.90
CA PHE A 463 0.36 -7.96 20.14
C PHE A 463 0.28 -9.42 20.60
N PHE A 464 0.85 -10.35 19.83
CA PHE A 464 0.84 -11.78 20.18
C PHE A 464 1.63 -12.07 21.47
N SER A 465 2.72 -11.33 21.71
CA SER A 465 3.52 -11.52 22.93
C SER A 465 2.82 -11.11 24.23
N LYS A 466 1.83 -10.19 24.20
CA LYS A 466 1.09 -9.73 25.39
C LYS A 466 -0.28 -10.40 25.57
N ALA A 467 -0.88 -10.89 24.49
CA ALA A 467 -2.17 -11.54 24.52
C ALA A 467 -2.11 -12.93 25.20
N THR A 468 -3.17 -13.29 25.92
CA THR A 468 -3.42 -14.66 26.40
C THR A 468 -4.58 -15.32 25.67
N GLU A 469 -5.46 -14.52 25.05
CA GLU A 469 -6.60 -15.00 24.28
C GLU A 469 -6.75 -14.17 22.99
N ILE A 470 -7.16 -14.82 21.90
CA ILE A 470 -7.42 -14.16 20.60
C ILE A 470 -8.75 -14.61 20.04
N LEU A 471 -9.54 -13.66 19.54
CA LEU A 471 -10.75 -13.90 18.75
C LEU A 471 -10.59 -13.31 17.34
N PHE A 472 -10.62 -14.16 16.30
CA PHE A 472 -10.74 -13.73 14.91
C PHE A 472 -12.23 -13.65 14.52
N TYR A 473 -12.66 -12.52 13.98
CA TYR A 473 -14.00 -12.32 13.45
C TYR A 473 -13.95 -11.90 11.97
N THR A 474 -14.52 -12.73 11.10
CA THR A 474 -14.43 -12.53 9.64
C THR A 474 -15.43 -11.52 9.07
N GLY A 475 -16.42 -11.07 9.84
CA GLY A 475 -17.53 -10.28 9.32
C GLY A 475 -18.30 -11.02 8.21
N ASN A 476 -19.04 -10.27 7.38
CA ASN A 476 -19.83 -10.83 6.28
C ASN A 476 -18.97 -11.23 5.08
N THR A 477 -18.66 -12.52 4.98
CA THR A 477 -17.84 -13.08 3.91
C THR A 477 -18.45 -12.95 2.51
N LEU A 478 -19.77 -12.75 2.39
CA LEU A 478 -20.43 -12.56 1.09
C LEU A 478 -20.13 -11.18 0.46
N ALA A 479 -19.72 -10.18 1.25
CA ALA A 479 -19.40 -8.83 0.77
C ALA A 479 -17.95 -8.71 0.25
N LEU A 480 -17.12 -9.74 0.42
CA LEU A 480 -15.71 -9.75 0.06
C LEU A 480 -15.51 -10.14 -1.41
N PHE A 481 -15.58 -9.16 -2.33
CA PHE A 481 -15.37 -9.35 -3.78
C PHE A 481 -13.98 -9.88 -4.20
N LYS A 482 -13.00 -9.94 -3.28
CA LYS A 482 -11.61 -10.33 -3.58
C LYS A 482 -11.34 -11.83 -3.54
N VAL A 483 -12.23 -12.64 -2.96
CA VAL A 483 -12.04 -14.09 -2.93
C VAL A 483 -12.65 -14.68 -4.21
N LEU A 484 -11.83 -14.87 -5.23
CA LEU A 484 -12.18 -15.73 -6.36
C LEU A 484 -12.35 -17.14 -5.80
N LYS A 485 -13.59 -17.56 -5.57
CA LYS A 485 -13.93 -18.87 -5.01
C LYS A 485 -13.25 -19.96 -5.85
N LYS A 486 -12.16 -20.53 -5.33
CA LYS A 486 -11.45 -21.64 -5.99
C LYS A 486 -12.39 -22.83 -6.05
N THR A 487 -12.48 -23.49 -7.20
CA THR A 487 -13.23 -24.74 -7.31
C THR A 487 -12.63 -25.78 -6.37
N ASN A 488 -13.44 -26.39 -5.49
CA ASN A 488 -13.07 -27.39 -4.48
C ASN A 488 -12.37 -26.89 -3.19
N SER A 489 -12.53 -25.63 -2.78
CA SER A 489 -12.05 -25.17 -1.47
C SER A 489 -12.80 -25.82 -0.30
N THR A 490 -12.08 -26.31 0.72
CA THR A 490 -12.66 -26.83 1.97
C THR A 490 -13.03 -25.71 2.93
N ILE A 491 -13.79 -26.01 3.99
CA ILE A 491 -14.10 -25.03 5.05
C ILE A 491 -12.82 -24.61 5.79
N THR A 492 -11.86 -25.52 5.93
CA THR A 492 -10.53 -25.24 6.50
C THR A 492 -9.78 -24.22 5.66
N ASP A 493 -9.80 -24.37 4.33
CA ASP A 493 -9.19 -23.40 3.42
C ASP A 493 -9.85 -22.02 3.54
N GLU A 494 -11.19 -21.97 3.61
CA GLU A 494 -11.93 -20.72 3.83
C GLU A 494 -11.49 -20.03 5.13
N VAL A 495 -11.43 -20.77 6.24
CA VAL A 495 -11.06 -20.22 7.56
C VAL A 495 -9.62 -19.69 7.57
N ILE A 496 -8.66 -20.45 7.04
CA ILE A 496 -7.26 -20.03 6.96
C ILE A 496 -7.12 -18.79 6.09
N GLU A 497 -7.76 -18.77 4.92
CA GLU A 497 -7.73 -17.61 4.02
C GLU A 497 -8.28 -16.36 4.70
N TYR A 498 -9.43 -16.45 5.38
CA TYR A 498 -9.98 -15.30 6.11
C TYR A 498 -9.10 -14.87 7.29
N MET A 499 -8.50 -15.79 8.04
CA MET A 499 -7.55 -15.46 9.09
C MET A 499 -6.33 -14.71 8.52
N SER A 500 -5.74 -15.22 7.44
CA SER A 500 -4.63 -14.57 6.74
C SER A 500 -5.02 -13.18 6.22
N MET A 501 -6.24 -13.03 5.68
CA MET A 501 -6.76 -11.73 5.24
C MET A 501 -6.91 -10.75 6.41
N ILE A 502 -7.45 -11.17 7.55
CA ILE A 502 -7.58 -10.32 8.75
C ILE A 502 -6.19 -9.86 9.20
N LEU A 503 -5.25 -10.79 9.34
CA LEU A 503 -3.86 -10.50 9.74
C LEU A 503 -3.16 -9.58 8.73
N GLN A 504 -3.38 -9.80 7.44
CA GLN A 504 -2.86 -8.95 6.36
C GLN A 504 -3.50 -7.55 6.38
N ALA A 505 -4.80 -7.45 6.61
CA ALA A 505 -5.52 -6.19 6.62
C ALA A 505 -5.08 -5.32 7.81
N ILE A 506 -4.90 -5.92 8.99
CA ILE A 506 -4.30 -5.27 10.15
C ILE A 506 -2.85 -4.82 9.85
N ARG A 507 -2.08 -5.66 9.14
CA ARG A 507 -0.74 -5.33 8.62
C ARG A 507 -0.74 -4.11 7.69
N THR A 508 -1.84 -3.80 7.01
CA THR A 508 -1.93 -2.67 6.08
C THR A 508 -2.53 -1.38 6.65
N ASN A 509 -3.35 -1.43 7.72
CA ASN A 509 -4.27 -0.32 8.03
C ASN A 509 -4.18 0.35 9.42
N MET A 510 -3.22 0.06 10.30
CA MET A 510 -3.27 0.67 11.65
C MET A 510 -2.58 2.03 11.77
N ASP A 511 -3.41 3.08 11.66
CA ASP A 511 -3.24 4.40 12.30
C ASP A 511 -4.35 4.63 13.38
N MET A 512 -4.81 3.54 14.00
CA MET A 512 -5.96 3.55 14.91
C MET A 512 -5.53 3.34 16.37
N LYS A 513 -5.48 4.46 17.09
CA LYS A 513 -5.63 4.66 18.55
C LYS A 513 -5.01 3.63 19.49
N GLN A 514 -4.07 4.13 20.31
CA GLN A 514 -3.77 3.62 21.64
C GLN A 514 -5.05 3.33 22.43
N HIS A 515 -5.27 2.07 22.79
CA HIS A 515 -5.77 1.73 24.12
C HIS A 515 -5.00 0.53 24.67
N GLN A 516 -4.61 0.71 25.93
CA GLN A 516 -3.84 -0.17 26.80
C GLN A 516 -4.60 -1.42 27.23
N GLU A 517 -3.80 -2.39 27.70
CA GLU A 517 -4.11 -3.33 28.79
C GLU A 517 -5.39 -4.16 28.63
N ASP A 518 -5.30 -5.30 27.93
CA ASP A 518 -6.17 -6.45 28.24
C ASP A 518 -5.49 -7.76 27.81
N SER A 519 -5.76 -8.82 28.58
CA SER A 519 -5.34 -10.21 28.33
C SER A 519 -6.05 -10.85 27.12
N TYR A 520 -7.16 -10.24 26.68
CA TYR A 520 -7.99 -10.68 25.57
C TYR A 520 -7.86 -9.75 24.37
N VAL A 521 -7.69 -10.29 23.17
CA VAL A 521 -7.59 -9.45 21.98
C VAL A 521 -8.44 -9.92 20.79
N LYS A 522 -9.13 -8.95 20.19
CA LYS A 522 -10.08 -9.17 19.09
C LYS A 522 -9.52 -8.65 17.77
N LEU A 523 -9.53 -9.49 16.75
CA LEU A 523 -9.06 -9.19 15.40
C LEU A 523 -10.23 -9.23 14.41
N ILE A 524 -10.52 -8.10 13.77
CA ILE A 524 -11.68 -7.93 12.88
C ILE A 524 -11.21 -7.67 11.45
N SER A 525 -11.92 -8.20 10.46
CA SER A 525 -11.69 -7.87 9.05
C SER A 525 -12.04 -6.40 8.73
N VAL A 526 -11.27 -5.76 7.85
CA VAL A 526 -11.29 -4.31 7.57
C VAL A 526 -12.60 -3.77 6.95
N GLN A 527 -13.63 -4.58 6.70
CA GLN A 527 -14.85 -4.13 6.02
C GLN A 527 -16.04 -3.78 6.92
N ASP A 528 -15.95 -3.96 8.24
CA ASP A 528 -17.08 -3.68 9.16
C ASP A 528 -17.10 -2.23 9.70
N ASP A 529 -16.40 -1.28 9.08
CA ASP A 529 -16.58 0.15 9.34
C ASP A 529 -17.86 0.67 8.66
N GLU A 530 -19.01 0.32 9.22
CA GLU A 530 -20.28 1.02 8.98
C GLU A 530 -20.25 2.42 9.61
N HIS A 531 -19.27 3.27 9.24
CA HIS A 531 -19.29 4.73 9.44
C HIS A 531 -18.34 5.46 8.46
N SER A 532 -18.25 4.99 7.22
CA SER A 532 -17.79 5.85 6.11
C SER A 532 -18.98 6.34 5.30
N THR A 533 -19.23 7.64 5.41
CA THR A 533 -20.20 8.37 4.61
C THR A 533 -20.03 8.10 3.12
N ALA A 534 -21.13 7.73 2.48
CA ALA A 534 -21.25 7.57 1.04
C ALA A 534 -20.67 8.78 0.28
N SER A 535 -19.73 8.53 -0.63
CA SER A 535 -19.72 9.20 -1.94
C SER A 535 -18.87 8.44 -2.97
N ASN A 536 -19.58 8.04 -4.03
CA ASN A 536 -19.17 7.95 -5.43
C ASN A 536 -18.21 6.84 -5.91
N GLY A 537 -18.81 5.90 -6.65
CA GLY A 537 -18.08 5.06 -7.62
C GLY A 537 -18.83 3.80 -8.06
N ALA A 538 -20.07 3.91 -8.55
CA ALA A 538 -20.82 2.77 -9.05
C ALA A 538 -20.46 2.41 -10.50
N THR A 539 -20.19 1.13 -10.75
CA THR A 539 -20.47 0.44 -12.02
C THR A 539 -21.46 -0.71 -11.75
N PRO A 540 -22.34 -1.04 -12.72
CA PRO A 540 -23.65 -1.61 -12.43
C PRO A 540 -23.64 -3.14 -12.33
N GLY A 541 -24.00 -3.66 -11.15
CA GLY A 541 -24.35 -5.06 -10.92
C GLY A 541 -25.52 -5.13 -9.95
N VAL A 542 -26.71 -5.42 -10.51
CA VAL A 542 -27.97 -5.85 -9.86
C VAL A 542 -28.15 -5.45 -8.38
N SER A 543 -28.75 -4.28 -8.16
CA SER A 543 -29.29 -3.88 -6.86
C SER A 543 -30.56 -4.69 -6.56
N ILE A 544 -30.48 -5.62 -5.60
CA ILE A 544 -31.66 -6.20 -4.97
C ILE A 544 -31.95 -5.39 -3.69
N ASP A 545 -33.06 -4.66 -3.76
CA ASP A 545 -33.99 -4.23 -2.71
C ASP A 545 -33.57 -3.19 -1.65
N ASN A 546 -34.14 -1.98 -1.84
CA ASN A 546 -34.47 -1.00 -0.80
C ASN A 546 -35.70 -1.45 0.02
N GLU A 547 -35.60 -2.51 0.81
CA GLU A 547 -36.63 -2.91 1.79
C GLU A 547 -36.03 -2.89 3.21
N GLN A 548 -36.72 -2.22 4.15
CA GLN A 548 -36.36 -2.22 5.57
C GLN A 548 -36.69 -3.59 6.17
N LEU A 549 -35.74 -4.53 6.09
CA LEU A 549 -35.81 -5.81 6.79
C LEU A 549 -35.77 -5.59 8.31
N THR A 550 -36.71 -6.19 9.04
CA THR A 550 -36.73 -6.16 10.50
C THR A 550 -36.02 -7.38 11.08
N ARG A 551 -35.69 -7.37 12.38
CA ARG A 551 -35.06 -8.51 13.06
C ARG A 551 -35.91 -9.80 12.97
N GLU A 552 -37.23 -9.66 12.97
CA GLU A 552 -38.18 -10.78 12.88
C GLU A 552 -38.14 -11.48 11.51
N ASP A 553 -37.68 -10.77 10.48
CA ASP A 553 -37.50 -11.32 9.12
C ASP A 553 -36.20 -12.11 8.97
N MET A 554 -35.32 -12.08 9.96
CA MET A 554 -33.99 -12.69 9.91
C MET A 554 -33.92 -13.95 10.79
N LYS A 555 -33.26 -14.99 10.27
CA LYS A 555 -32.91 -16.19 11.04
C LYS A 555 -31.39 -16.37 11.03
N PHE A 556 -30.80 -16.44 12.22
CA PHE A 556 -29.41 -16.72 12.48
C PHE A 556 -29.24 -18.19 12.87
N SER A 557 -28.44 -18.88 12.08
CA SER A 557 -28.00 -20.24 12.36
C SER A 557 -26.52 -20.25 12.66
N VAL A 558 -26.16 -20.89 13.76
CA VAL A 558 -24.80 -20.94 14.30
C VAL A 558 -24.41 -22.41 14.45
N LYS A 559 -23.23 -22.79 13.96
CA LYS A 559 -22.63 -24.10 14.21
C LYS A 559 -21.29 -23.91 14.91
N ILE A 560 -21.16 -24.46 16.10
CA ILE A 560 -19.99 -24.35 16.96
C ILE A 560 -19.21 -25.65 16.88
N PHE A 561 -17.97 -25.58 16.41
CA PHE A 561 -17.00 -26.66 16.39
C PHE A 561 -16.09 -26.47 17.61
N LEU A 562 -16.34 -27.24 18.66
CA LEU A 562 -15.53 -27.24 19.88
C LEU A 562 -14.31 -28.12 19.71
N ARG A 563 -13.20 -27.74 20.34
CA ARG A 563 -11.98 -28.57 20.43
C ARG A 563 -11.64 -29.01 21.84
N SER A 564 -12.16 -28.30 22.84
CA SER A 564 -12.04 -28.63 24.25
C SER A 564 -13.44 -28.75 24.84
N LEU A 565 -13.60 -29.68 25.78
CA LEU A 565 -14.85 -29.93 26.50
C LEU A 565 -14.99 -29.03 27.74
N GLU A 566 -14.17 -27.99 27.87
CA GLU A 566 -14.28 -27.01 28.95
C GLU A 566 -15.58 -26.19 28.84
N PRO A 567 -16.46 -26.22 29.87
CA PRO A 567 -17.72 -25.47 29.91
C PRO A 567 -17.56 -23.95 29.67
N GLU A 568 -16.45 -23.39 30.13
CA GLU A 568 -16.15 -21.96 29.99
C GLU A 568 -15.95 -21.54 28.53
N ILE A 569 -15.35 -22.40 27.70
CA ILE A 569 -15.11 -22.12 26.27
C ILE A 569 -16.45 -22.01 25.54
N LEU A 570 -17.39 -22.91 25.80
CA LEU A 570 -18.72 -22.86 25.18
C LEU A 570 -19.48 -21.60 25.59
N THR A 571 -19.44 -21.25 26.88
CA THR A 571 -20.08 -20.03 27.40
C THR A 571 -19.48 -18.77 26.76
N HIS A 572 -18.14 -18.69 26.68
CA HIS A 572 -17.46 -17.57 26.03
C HIS A 572 -17.83 -17.50 24.54
N THR A 573 -17.81 -18.64 23.85
CA THR A 573 -18.09 -18.73 22.41
C THR A 573 -19.50 -18.24 22.06
N ILE A 574 -20.53 -18.67 22.80
CA ILE A 574 -21.92 -18.25 22.55
C ILE A 574 -22.09 -16.74 22.80
N ASN A 575 -21.52 -16.23 23.88
CA ASN A 575 -21.59 -14.79 24.17
C ASN A 575 -20.84 -13.96 23.12
N ALA A 576 -19.67 -14.43 22.65
CA ALA A 576 -18.93 -13.79 21.57
C ALA A 576 -19.79 -13.72 20.29
N VAL A 577 -20.44 -14.83 19.91
CA VAL A 577 -21.34 -14.84 18.73
C VAL A 577 -22.45 -13.82 18.84
N LEU A 578 -23.17 -13.78 19.97
CA LEU A 578 -24.26 -12.81 20.19
C LEU A 578 -23.76 -11.37 20.12
N ASN A 579 -22.62 -11.10 20.75
CA ASN A 579 -22.02 -9.76 20.76
C ASN A 579 -21.57 -9.32 19.36
N GLU A 580 -20.91 -10.21 18.61
CA GLU A 580 -20.39 -9.90 17.27
C GLU A 580 -21.49 -9.74 16.23
N LEU A 581 -22.54 -10.56 16.31
CA LEU A 581 -23.72 -10.41 15.46
C LEU A 581 -24.57 -9.20 15.88
N LYS A 582 -24.31 -8.58 17.04
CA LYS A 582 -25.12 -7.54 17.68
C LYS A 582 -26.56 -8.00 17.89
N GLU A 583 -26.73 -9.26 18.26
CA GLU A 583 -28.02 -9.90 18.43
C GLU A 583 -28.27 -10.36 19.87
N ASN A 584 -29.50 -10.17 20.34
CA ASN A 584 -29.89 -10.61 21.68
C ASN A 584 -30.10 -12.12 21.75
N TYR A 585 -30.43 -12.75 20.61
CA TYR A 585 -30.67 -14.18 20.50
C TYR A 585 -30.37 -14.70 19.09
N VAL A 586 -30.16 -16.00 18.98
CA VAL A 586 -30.07 -16.74 17.72
C VAL A 586 -31.09 -17.87 17.66
N GLU A 587 -31.59 -18.15 16.46
CA GLU A 587 -32.68 -19.10 16.24
C GLU A 587 -32.23 -20.55 16.44
N SER A 588 -31.01 -20.88 16.00
CA SER A 588 -30.52 -22.25 16.08
C SER A 588 -29.02 -22.33 16.32
N VAL A 589 -28.61 -23.15 17.29
CA VAL A 589 -27.21 -23.52 17.54
C VAL A 589 -27.00 -25.01 17.31
N MET A 590 -25.98 -25.39 16.54
CA MET A 590 -25.54 -26.77 16.37
C MET A 590 -24.19 -26.97 17.04
N ILE A 591 -24.05 -27.96 17.91
CA ILE A 591 -22.77 -28.30 18.54
C ILE A 591 -22.12 -29.47 17.80
N SER A 592 -20.88 -29.25 17.36
CA SER A 592 -19.98 -30.26 16.83
C SER A 592 -18.80 -30.42 17.77
N LEU A 593 -18.46 -31.66 18.09
CA LEU A 593 -17.36 -32.01 19.00
C LEU A 593 -16.21 -32.59 18.19
N PRO A 594 -14.97 -32.57 18.71
CA PRO A 594 -13.86 -33.22 18.04
C PRO A 594 -14.08 -34.74 18.11
N ASN A 595 -13.71 -35.47 17.05
CA ASN A 595 -13.90 -36.92 17.00
C ASN A 595 -12.90 -37.61 17.94
N TYR A 596 -13.24 -37.71 19.22
CA TYR A 596 -12.57 -38.60 20.17
C TYR A 596 -12.92 -40.01 19.73
N GLY A 597 -11.99 -40.71 19.08
CA GLY A 597 -12.17 -42.08 18.62
C GLY A 597 -12.97 -42.92 19.64
N ALA A 598 -14.22 -43.21 19.28
CA ALA A 598 -15.15 -44.12 19.95
C ALA A 598 -15.40 -43.98 21.49
N GLN A 599 -15.09 -42.87 22.16
CA GLN A 599 -15.19 -42.80 23.64
C GLN A 599 -15.72 -41.50 24.26
N LEU A 600 -16.47 -40.66 23.52
CA LEU A 600 -17.18 -39.56 24.21
C LEU A 600 -18.29 -40.15 25.09
N THR A 601 -18.19 -39.94 26.40
CA THR A 601 -19.22 -40.39 27.35
C THR A 601 -20.26 -39.29 27.59
N LEU A 602 -21.50 -39.68 27.87
CA LEU A 602 -22.56 -38.74 28.24
C LEU A 602 -22.15 -37.85 29.44
N THR A 603 -21.38 -38.40 30.37
CA THR A 603 -20.85 -37.72 31.55
C THR A 603 -20.00 -36.49 31.19
N GLU A 604 -19.26 -36.55 30.09
CA GLU A 604 -18.41 -35.45 29.62
C GLU A 604 -19.21 -34.40 28.83
N PHE A 605 -20.29 -34.81 28.16
CA PHE A 605 -21.11 -33.90 27.35
C PHE A 605 -22.24 -33.19 28.11
N ILE A 606 -22.84 -33.84 29.12
CA ILE A 606 -23.94 -33.25 29.91
C ILE A 606 -23.61 -31.84 30.42
N PRO A 607 -22.42 -31.57 30.99
CA PRO A 607 -22.08 -30.21 31.46
C PRO A 607 -22.18 -29.15 30.35
N LEU A 608 -21.77 -29.49 29.12
CA LEU A 608 -21.88 -28.61 27.97
C LEU A 608 -23.35 -28.41 27.56
N TRP A 609 -24.15 -29.47 27.58
CA TRP A 609 -25.57 -29.38 27.26
C TRP A 609 -26.35 -28.56 28.31
N ARG A 610 -26.00 -28.64 29.59
CA ARG A 610 -26.61 -27.79 30.64
C ARG A 610 -26.37 -26.31 30.40
N ILE A 611 -25.22 -25.93 29.82
CA ILE A 611 -24.98 -24.54 29.42
C ILE A 611 -25.95 -24.13 28.31
N ILE A 612 -26.14 -24.98 27.30
CA ILE A 612 -27.09 -24.71 26.22
C ILE A 612 -28.50 -24.54 26.78
N GLU A 613 -28.92 -25.40 27.70
CA GLU A 613 -30.21 -25.30 28.38
C GLU A 613 -30.36 -23.97 29.13
N ASP A 614 -29.32 -23.50 29.81
CA ASP A 614 -29.33 -22.19 30.47
C ASP A 614 -29.46 -21.03 29.45
N PHE A 615 -28.80 -21.11 28.30
CA PHE A 615 -28.97 -20.12 27.23
C PHE A 615 -30.37 -20.18 26.58
N ILE A 616 -31.00 -21.36 26.51
CA ILE A 616 -32.38 -21.54 26.07
C ILE A 616 -33.35 -20.94 27.09
N ASP A 617 -33.17 -21.25 28.37
CA ASP A 617 -33.97 -20.70 29.47
C ASP A 617 -33.90 -19.16 29.51
N LYS A 618 -32.73 -18.59 29.18
CA LYS A 618 -32.48 -17.14 29.05
C LYS A 618 -32.97 -16.55 27.72
N GLN A 619 -33.59 -17.34 26.85
CA GLN A 619 -34.07 -16.94 25.52
C GLN A 619 -32.99 -16.35 24.60
N LYS A 620 -31.72 -16.70 24.85
CA LYS A 620 -30.57 -16.31 24.00
C LYS A 620 -30.35 -17.29 22.84
N ILE A 621 -30.83 -18.53 22.99
CA ILE A 621 -30.87 -19.56 21.95
C ILE A 621 -32.31 -20.06 21.88
N LEU A 622 -32.94 -20.06 20.70
CA LEU A 622 -34.31 -20.58 20.58
C LEU A 622 -34.35 -22.10 20.43
N SER A 623 -33.37 -22.68 19.73
CA SER A 623 -33.27 -24.12 19.53
C SER A 623 -31.81 -24.57 19.44
N ALA A 624 -31.50 -25.76 19.94
CA ALA A 624 -30.16 -26.33 19.87
C ALA A 624 -30.16 -27.78 19.40
N GLY A 625 -29.16 -28.15 18.62
CA GLY A 625 -28.96 -29.50 18.09
C GLY A 625 -27.52 -29.97 18.23
N VAL A 626 -27.30 -31.24 17.91
CA VAL A 626 -26.00 -31.92 18.01
C VAL A 626 -25.55 -32.42 16.64
N CYS A 627 -24.27 -32.76 16.50
CA CYS A 627 -23.71 -33.35 15.29
C CYS A 627 -23.03 -34.68 15.62
N ASP A 628 -23.25 -35.68 14.77
CA ASP A 628 -22.63 -37.01 14.80
C ASP A 628 -22.98 -37.86 16.05
N PHE A 629 -24.13 -37.60 16.68
CA PHE A 629 -24.59 -38.42 17.81
C PHE A 629 -25.26 -39.70 17.30
N MET A 630 -24.64 -40.84 17.59
CA MET A 630 -25.24 -42.16 17.33
C MET A 630 -26.28 -42.51 18.40
N LEU A 631 -27.15 -43.49 18.11
CA LEU A 631 -28.33 -43.81 18.91
C LEU A 631 -28.08 -43.88 20.43
N PRO A 632 -27.06 -44.60 20.95
CA PRO A 632 -26.85 -44.71 22.40
C PRO A 632 -26.62 -43.35 23.07
N LEU A 633 -25.75 -42.51 22.50
CA LEU A 633 -25.43 -41.20 23.06
C LEU A 633 -26.58 -40.20 22.87
N LEU A 634 -27.30 -40.30 21.74
CA LEU A 634 -28.46 -39.44 21.48
C LEU A 634 -29.63 -39.75 22.42
N SER A 635 -29.91 -41.04 22.68
CA SER A 635 -30.97 -41.43 23.60
C SER A 635 -30.66 -41.01 25.02
N ASP A 636 -29.43 -41.26 25.46
CA ASP A 636 -28.94 -40.89 26.77
C ASP A 636 -29.01 -39.36 27.01
N LEU A 637 -28.68 -38.57 25.99
CA LEU A 637 -28.87 -37.12 26.02
C LEU A 637 -30.33 -36.74 26.13
N CYS A 638 -31.21 -37.35 25.33
CA CYS A 638 -32.65 -37.04 25.34
C CYS A 638 -33.33 -37.39 26.66
N ASP A 639 -32.86 -38.45 27.34
CA ASP A 639 -33.39 -38.89 28.62
C ASP A 639 -32.93 -38.00 29.78
N SER A 640 -31.72 -37.42 29.67
CA SER A 640 -31.12 -36.57 30.71
C SER A 640 -31.39 -35.07 30.53
N ALA A 641 -31.67 -34.62 29.30
CA ALA A 641 -31.86 -33.21 28.95
C ALA A 641 -33.23 -32.67 29.40
N LYS A 642 -33.20 -31.47 29.98
CA LYS A 642 -34.37 -30.61 30.19
C LYS A 642 -34.91 -30.09 28.84
N HIS A 643 -34.02 -29.63 27.96
CA HIS A 643 -34.37 -29.24 26.60
C HIS A 643 -33.74 -30.23 25.62
N LYS A 644 -34.56 -31.06 24.97
CA LYS A 644 -34.09 -32.07 24.01
C LYS A 644 -33.49 -31.41 22.76
N PRO A 645 -32.46 -32.01 22.13
CA PRO A 645 -31.93 -31.50 20.87
C PRO A 645 -33.02 -31.52 19.79
N TYR A 646 -33.22 -30.40 19.09
CA TYR A 646 -34.23 -30.33 18.02
C TYR A 646 -33.76 -31.06 16.75
N ALA A 647 -32.45 -31.22 16.59
CA ALA A 647 -31.84 -31.82 15.41
C ALA A 647 -30.54 -32.55 15.74
N ASN A 648 -30.24 -33.54 14.90
CA ASN A 648 -28.97 -34.25 14.85
C ASN A 648 -28.44 -34.22 13.41
N GLN A 649 -27.24 -33.67 13.19
CA GLN A 649 -26.61 -33.66 11.86
C GLN A 649 -25.59 -34.80 11.75
N ILE A 650 -25.70 -35.68 10.77
CA ILE A 650 -24.77 -36.81 10.58
C ILE A 650 -23.83 -36.57 9.39
N ASN A 651 -22.54 -36.85 9.58
CA ASN A 651 -21.52 -36.77 8.55
C ASN A 651 -21.52 -38.00 7.63
N LEU A 652 -21.89 -37.80 6.37
CA LEU A 652 -21.97 -38.88 5.38
C LEU A 652 -20.59 -39.35 4.87
N GLY A 653 -19.52 -38.60 5.13
CA GLY A 653 -18.15 -39.00 4.77
C GLY A 653 -17.58 -40.12 5.65
N VAL A 654 -18.19 -40.37 6.81
CA VAL A 654 -17.74 -41.36 7.81
C VAL A 654 -18.69 -42.58 7.87
N CYS A 655 -19.93 -42.46 7.37
CA CYS A 655 -20.93 -43.52 7.44
C CYS A 655 -21.70 -43.68 6.12
N CYS A 656 -21.60 -44.86 5.49
CA CYS A 656 -22.18 -45.14 4.17
C CYS A 656 -23.71 -45.35 4.17
N SER A 657 -24.34 -45.44 5.34
CA SER A 657 -25.81 -45.58 5.48
C SER A 657 -26.23 -45.23 6.91
N ILE A 658 -27.17 -44.30 7.08
CA ILE A 658 -27.76 -43.96 8.38
C ILE A 658 -28.47 -45.21 8.94
N PRO A 659 -28.16 -45.66 10.17
CA PRO A 659 -28.82 -46.83 10.76
C PRO A 659 -30.35 -46.66 10.87
N GLU A 660 -31.11 -47.70 10.53
CA GLU A 660 -32.58 -47.69 10.58
C GLU A 660 -33.11 -47.42 11.99
N GLU A 661 -32.43 -47.92 13.01
CA GLU A 661 -32.78 -47.71 14.43
C GLU A 661 -32.67 -46.24 14.83
N LEU A 662 -31.63 -45.53 14.36
CA LEU A 662 -31.46 -44.10 14.59
C LEU A 662 -32.58 -43.32 13.90
N ASN A 663 -32.90 -43.66 12.64
CA ASN A 663 -33.98 -43.05 11.87
C ASN A 663 -35.36 -43.21 12.53
N LYS A 664 -35.60 -44.37 13.15
CA LYS A 664 -36.83 -44.62 13.89
C LYS A 664 -36.90 -43.77 15.16
N TYR A 665 -35.83 -43.78 15.95
CA TYR A 665 -35.76 -43.05 17.22
C TYR A 665 -35.95 -41.53 17.05
N VAL A 666 -35.28 -40.92 16.06
CA VAL A 666 -35.38 -39.47 15.82
C VAL A 666 -36.79 -39.06 15.38
N LYS A 667 -37.49 -39.90 14.59
CA LYS A 667 -38.89 -39.66 14.22
C LYS A 667 -39.82 -39.74 15.43
N GLU A 668 -39.64 -40.74 16.28
CA GLU A 668 -40.46 -40.93 17.49
C GLU A 668 -40.28 -39.80 18.51
N ASN A 669 -39.09 -39.18 18.54
CA ASN A 669 -38.74 -38.10 19.47
C ASN A 669 -38.81 -36.68 18.87
N ASN A 670 -39.36 -36.52 17.65
CA ASN A 670 -39.45 -35.23 16.93
C ASN A 670 -38.09 -34.51 16.76
N ILE A 671 -37.03 -35.28 16.53
CA ILE A 671 -35.68 -34.76 16.27
C ILE A 671 -35.46 -34.75 14.75
N GLN A 672 -35.05 -33.63 14.18
CA GLN A 672 -34.71 -33.54 12.76
C GLN A 672 -33.38 -34.22 12.49
N LEU A 673 -33.38 -35.19 11.57
CA LEU A 673 -32.15 -35.80 11.09
C LEU A 673 -31.68 -35.10 9.82
N LEU A 674 -30.51 -34.47 9.90
CA LEU A 674 -29.90 -33.72 8.81
C LEU A 674 -28.54 -34.33 8.46
N THR A 675 -27.99 -33.95 7.32
CA THR A 675 -26.67 -34.43 6.85
C THR A 675 -25.72 -33.28 6.65
N HIS A 676 -24.44 -33.46 6.95
CA HIS A 676 -23.38 -32.49 6.65
C HIS A 676 -22.13 -33.16 6.08
N SER A 677 -21.23 -32.34 5.54
CA SER A 677 -19.93 -32.74 5.00
C SER A 677 -18.80 -31.89 5.60
N ASP A 678 -19.00 -31.45 6.85
CA ASP A 678 -18.00 -30.63 7.54
C ASP A 678 -16.79 -31.49 7.91
N PRO A 679 -15.56 -30.94 7.90
CA PRO A 679 -14.40 -31.66 8.38
C PRO A 679 -14.54 -31.98 9.88
N ILE A 680 -13.92 -33.08 10.31
CA ILE A 680 -13.85 -33.48 11.72
C ILE A 680 -13.20 -32.37 12.56
N ASP A 681 -12.18 -31.73 11.99
CA ASP A 681 -11.46 -30.65 12.58
C ASP A 681 -11.37 -29.50 11.56
N VAL A 682 -12.02 -28.37 11.86
CA VAL A 682 -12.11 -27.24 10.93
C VAL A 682 -10.77 -26.52 10.77
N ILE A 683 -9.96 -26.45 11.82
CA ILE A 683 -8.60 -25.91 11.75
C ILE A 683 -7.77 -26.53 12.86
N ASN A 684 -6.81 -27.39 12.49
CA ASN A 684 -5.97 -28.08 13.47
C ASN A 684 -4.95 -27.16 14.15
N GLU A 685 -4.37 -27.62 15.27
CA GLU A 685 -3.37 -26.83 16.01
C GLU A 685 -2.19 -26.43 15.11
N SER A 686 -1.67 -27.34 14.29
CA SER A 686 -0.56 -27.05 13.38
C SER A 686 -0.92 -26.01 12.33
N GLU A 687 -2.11 -26.10 11.71
CA GLU A 687 -2.62 -25.15 10.71
C GLU A 687 -2.83 -23.77 11.32
N PHE A 688 -3.41 -23.69 12.51
CA PHE A 688 -3.59 -22.44 13.24
C PHE A 688 -2.24 -21.79 13.55
N GLN A 689 -1.31 -22.55 14.12
CA GLN A 689 0.03 -22.08 14.49
C GLN A 689 0.84 -21.64 13.26
N GLN A 690 0.74 -22.38 12.16
CA GLN A 690 1.36 -22.01 10.88
C GLN A 690 0.80 -20.70 10.34
N THR A 691 -0.52 -20.51 10.41
CA THR A 691 -1.20 -19.30 9.92
C THR A 691 -0.75 -18.04 10.67
N ILE A 692 -0.53 -18.13 11.99
CA ILE A 692 -0.08 -16.99 12.80
C ILE A 692 1.45 -16.86 12.89
N ARG A 693 2.21 -17.86 12.45
CA ARG A 693 3.68 -17.95 12.62
C ARG A 693 4.42 -16.72 12.09
N GLU A 694 3.98 -16.21 10.94
CA GLU A 694 4.59 -15.05 10.29
C GLU A 694 4.28 -13.72 11.02
N TYR A 695 3.37 -13.74 12.00
CA TYR A 695 2.85 -12.57 12.70
C TYR A 695 3.21 -12.52 14.19
N CYS A 696 3.86 -13.57 14.73
CA CYS A 696 4.33 -13.66 16.11
C CYS A 696 5.88 -13.84 16.18
N HIS A 697 6.47 -13.91 17.38
CA HIS A 697 7.90 -14.25 17.52
C HIS A 697 8.17 -15.72 17.12
N GLU A 698 9.42 -16.04 16.76
CA GLU A 698 9.83 -17.27 16.04
C GLU A 698 9.44 -18.60 16.72
N TYR A 699 9.02 -18.56 17.99
CA TYR A 699 8.48 -19.72 18.73
C TYR A 699 7.16 -19.44 19.44
N ASP A 700 6.62 -18.22 19.38
CA ASP A 700 5.43 -17.84 20.13
C ASP A 700 4.16 -18.47 19.57
N SER A 701 4.10 -18.71 18.26
CA SER A 701 2.97 -19.42 17.63
C SER A 701 2.69 -20.76 18.30
N LEU A 702 3.74 -21.49 18.73
CA LEU A 702 3.63 -22.80 19.37
C LEU A 702 2.92 -22.78 20.73
N ASN A 703 2.75 -21.60 21.32
CA ASN A 703 2.02 -21.43 22.57
C ASN A 703 0.52 -21.24 22.35
N TRP A 704 0.05 -21.10 21.11
CA TRP A 704 -1.36 -20.85 20.81
C TRP A 704 -2.10 -22.11 20.39
N LYS A 705 -3.30 -22.29 20.92
CA LYS A 705 -4.21 -23.38 20.58
C LYS A 705 -5.60 -22.85 20.23
N PRO A 706 -6.18 -23.24 19.08
CA PRO A 706 -7.58 -22.98 18.80
C PRO A 706 -8.46 -23.74 19.80
N CYS A 707 -9.48 -23.08 20.31
CA CYS A 707 -10.43 -23.60 21.30
C CYS A 707 -11.80 -23.89 20.68
N SER A 708 -12.27 -22.98 19.82
CA SER A 708 -13.53 -23.15 19.08
C SER A 708 -13.48 -22.44 17.74
N VAL A 709 -14.19 -23.00 16.76
CA VAL A 709 -14.52 -22.34 15.50
C VAL A 709 -16.04 -22.26 15.41
N VAL A 710 -16.57 -21.11 15.08
CA VAL A 710 -18.00 -20.91 14.84
C VAL A 710 -18.21 -20.59 13.38
N ARG A 711 -19.17 -21.26 12.76
CA ARG A 711 -19.73 -20.86 11.47
C ARG A 711 -21.12 -20.28 11.71
N TYR A 712 -21.36 -19.06 11.25
CA TYR A 712 -22.67 -18.43 11.34
C TYR A 712 -23.20 -18.06 9.97
N SER A 713 -24.53 -18.02 9.85
CA SER A 713 -25.22 -17.48 8.68
C SER A 713 -26.53 -16.82 9.08
N SER A 714 -26.85 -15.69 8.46
CA SER A 714 -28.16 -15.06 8.54
C SER A 714 -28.92 -15.24 7.23
N VAL A 715 -30.20 -15.59 7.33
CA VAL A 715 -31.09 -15.87 6.20
C VAL A 715 -32.36 -15.04 6.36
N ILE A 716 -32.86 -14.47 5.26
CA ILE A 716 -34.17 -13.83 5.22
C ILE A 716 -35.22 -14.94 5.26
N ALA A 717 -35.91 -15.08 6.38
CA ALA A 717 -36.78 -16.21 6.73
C ALA A 717 -37.81 -16.54 5.63
N ASN A 718 -38.40 -15.50 5.05
CA ASN A 718 -39.49 -15.62 4.06
C ASN A 718 -39.01 -15.88 2.63
N ARG A 719 -37.70 -15.78 2.36
CA ARG A 719 -37.13 -15.87 1.01
C ARG A 719 -36.03 -16.93 0.88
N GLY A 720 -35.50 -17.44 1.99
CA GLY A 720 -34.38 -18.39 1.96
C GLY A 720 -33.06 -17.81 1.44
N ILE A 721 -32.96 -16.48 1.33
CA ILE A 721 -31.77 -15.78 0.81
C ILE A 721 -30.78 -15.57 1.96
N ILE A 722 -29.55 -16.05 1.79
CA ILE A 722 -28.45 -15.81 2.75
C ILE A 722 -28.02 -14.34 2.63
N LYS A 723 -28.14 -13.60 3.73
CA LYS A 723 -27.78 -12.17 3.81
C LYS A 723 -26.35 -11.99 4.33
N SER A 724 -25.95 -12.81 5.30
CA SER A 724 -24.57 -12.85 5.77
C SER A 724 -24.11 -14.26 6.10
N LYS A 725 -22.83 -14.52 5.95
CA LYS A 725 -22.14 -15.73 6.40
C LYS A 725 -20.77 -15.34 6.93
N GLY A 726 -20.28 -15.99 7.96
CA GLY A 726 -18.91 -15.79 8.43
C GLY A 726 -18.45 -16.80 9.46
N PHE A 727 -17.28 -16.53 10.02
CA PHE A 727 -16.63 -17.35 11.02
C PHE A 727 -16.17 -16.53 12.24
N LEU A 728 -16.17 -17.17 13.40
CA LEU A 728 -15.43 -16.73 14.58
C LEU A 728 -14.43 -17.83 14.96
N ILE A 729 -13.18 -17.47 15.25
CA ILE A 729 -12.16 -18.41 15.70
C ILE A 729 -11.61 -17.91 17.03
N TYR A 730 -11.81 -18.69 18.09
CA TYR A 730 -11.30 -18.40 19.42
C TYR A 730 -10.10 -19.28 19.75
N ALA A 731 -9.03 -18.69 20.25
CA ALA A 731 -7.80 -19.37 20.61
C ALA A 731 -7.24 -18.84 21.94
N LYS A 732 -6.63 -19.74 22.71
CA LYS A 732 -5.95 -19.42 23.97
C LYS A 732 -4.45 -19.71 23.87
N ARG A 733 -3.68 -19.00 24.69
CA ARG A 733 -2.25 -19.20 24.86
C ARG A 733 -1.96 -20.08 26.07
N GLU A 734 -1.28 -21.20 25.86
CA GLU A 734 -0.74 -22.04 26.93
C GLU A 734 0.72 -21.67 27.18
N LEU A 735 1.01 -21.10 28.35
CA LEU A 735 2.38 -20.87 28.79
C LEU A 735 3.02 -22.21 29.17
N ARG A 736 3.75 -22.83 28.24
CA ARG A 736 4.59 -24.00 28.57
C ARG A 736 5.70 -23.53 29.51
N MET A 737 5.74 -24.05 30.73
CA MET A 737 6.93 -23.88 31.58
C MET A 737 8.11 -24.54 30.87
N VAL A 738 9.08 -23.73 30.44
CA VAL A 738 10.32 -24.22 29.85
C VAL A 738 11.07 -24.99 30.94
N GLN A 739 11.25 -26.29 30.75
CA GLN A 739 12.28 -27.08 31.43
C GLN A 739 13.61 -26.96 30.67
#